data_AF-A0A961FP29-F1
#
_entry.id   AF-A0A961FP29-F1
#
_cell.length_a   1.000
_cell.length_b   1.000
_cell.length_c   1.000
_cell.angle_alpha   90.00
_cell.angle_beta   90.00
_cell.angle_gamma   90.00
#
_symmetry.space_group_name_H-M   'P 1'
#
loop_
_entity.id
_entity.type
_entity.pdbx_description
1 polymer ?
#
loop_
_entity_poly.entity_id
_entity_poly.type
_entity_poly.pdbx_seq_one_letter_code
_entity_poly.pdbx_strand_id
1 'polypeptide(L)'
;MPYPFAVTSNYPESRRVVITGAGIITSMGLGWRENVDGFRAGRLAFRPVTLFDTSGQRVSQAGELTLPIGLPENALTARQISRLDRATRMLIHAGTEAWADAGWSDRERAEPIPLCLGTSAGAMELGESYFRQASQHPETRHGQAVRAVNYQTHRQAIHLANALDFTGPVTIIANACASGANAIGHATSLIRRGENQRAFAGGYDALAKLVFAGFDSLQALTPHVPPRPFDAHRDGLALGEGAAMLALESLESARARGAEILAEVVGYGASTDSHHLTQPHPEGDAALRAMSEACRGAGLRPDQIDYLNSHGTGTPLNDVAEGRAIQRWAGTDVEKIRVSSTKASIGHLLGGAGAVEAVIALMALRENFLPPTTTVETPDEVCTFDLVREPRDAEVRNVLTNSFGFGGANATLIFSEFEETRAVTIPFEDTKTAIGKIRISGWGAVTPAGWGMASLVEAIESPESLAEPEIFTREGRESRPLLVRRVPRPTEKLPFLRDPRLRRASPIARFSVGAALEAIGEARLEAVKSGEIRLGVVYAYVNGCVNYSSRFYGEALRDPALASPILFPETVYNAPASHLSSLLGCHAINYTIVGDSSQFLSAMEIAARWLEENRCDGVIVVGGEEFDWLCAEAYQLFGSETVYAEGAAALYLERGGEAGVSLDSLIGPELYTNAHPRGDLIRRVAEKAETQQGKVADSTLFTRASRDDADEEAAWADFKGKRVNLGRLLGEGMGAAIAWQCAAAADLVDRSGKPAVVSAVGENEQAGVVILTANGRE
;
A
#
# COMPACT_ATOMS: atom_id res chain seq x y z
N MET A 1 -10.13 -1.40 28.77
CA MET A 1 -11.38 -2.15 28.99
C MET A 1 -11.31 -3.44 28.19
N PRO A 2 -11.77 -4.60 28.70
CA PRO A 2 -11.99 -5.75 27.83
C PRO A 2 -13.05 -5.35 26.79
N TYR A 3 -12.70 -5.39 25.50
CA TYR A 3 -13.62 -5.06 24.41
C TYR A 3 -14.86 -5.97 24.53
N PRO A 4 -16.06 -5.43 24.80
CA PRO A 4 -17.24 -6.27 24.92
C PRO A 4 -17.58 -6.85 23.54
N PHE A 5 -17.43 -8.16 23.40
CA PHE A 5 -17.91 -8.93 22.24
C PHE A 5 -19.45 -9.01 22.33
N ALA A 6 -20.15 -7.93 22.02
CA ALA A 6 -21.61 -7.92 21.93
C ALA A 6 -22.06 -8.31 20.52
N VAL A 7 -22.98 -9.27 20.45
CA VAL A 7 -23.34 -10.12 19.31
C VAL A 7 -24.78 -9.81 18.87
N THR A 8 -25.03 -9.59 17.57
CA THR A 8 -26.18 -10.11 16.78
C THR A 8 -26.25 -9.55 15.33
N SER A 9 -25.84 -10.32 14.30
CA SER A 9 -26.55 -10.56 13.01
C SER A 9 -25.74 -11.48 12.07
N ASN A 10 -26.41 -12.34 11.28
CA ASN A 10 -25.78 -13.22 10.29
C ASN A 10 -25.43 -12.48 8.99
N TYR A 11 -24.22 -12.65 8.43
CA TYR A 11 -23.97 -12.23 7.04
C TYR A 11 -24.81 -13.07 6.06
N PRO A 12 -25.37 -12.48 5.00
CA PRO A 12 -25.83 -13.26 3.85
C PRO A 12 -24.64 -13.99 3.21
N GLU A 13 -24.88 -15.17 2.63
CA GLU A 13 -23.83 -16.00 2.00
C GLU A 13 -23.00 -15.23 0.97
N SER A 14 -23.62 -14.30 0.25
CA SER A 14 -23.00 -13.40 -0.72
C SER A 14 -21.87 -12.52 -0.16
N ARG A 15 -21.73 -12.44 1.16
CA ARG A 15 -20.70 -11.63 1.85
C ARG A 15 -19.66 -12.45 2.61
N ARG A 16 -19.80 -13.78 2.68
CA ARG A 16 -18.72 -14.66 3.18
C ARG A 16 -17.63 -14.76 2.12
N VAL A 17 -16.37 -14.62 2.52
CA VAL A 17 -15.23 -14.60 1.59
C VAL A 17 -14.42 -15.86 1.77
N VAL A 18 -14.34 -16.64 0.69
CA VAL A 18 -13.60 -17.89 0.64
C VAL A 18 -12.40 -17.76 -0.27
N ILE A 19 -11.39 -18.57 0.00
CA ILE A 19 -10.21 -18.72 -0.85
C ILE A 19 -10.43 -19.97 -1.68
N THR A 20 -10.41 -19.84 -3.00
CA THR A 20 -10.58 -20.97 -3.92
C THR A 20 -9.30 -21.39 -4.60
N GLY A 21 -8.25 -20.57 -4.53
CA GLY A 21 -6.94 -20.89 -5.09
C GLY A 21 -5.82 -20.15 -4.38
N ALA A 22 -4.67 -20.79 -4.22
CA ALA A 22 -3.49 -20.21 -3.62
C ALA A 22 -2.22 -20.56 -4.40
N GLY A 23 -1.29 -19.62 -4.48
CA GLY A 23 0.00 -19.85 -5.11
C GLY A 23 1.12 -19.13 -4.38
N ILE A 24 2.29 -19.76 -4.35
CA ILE A 24 3.39 -19.36 -3.46
C ILE A 24 4.75 -19.68 -4.04
N ILE A 25 5.68 -18.76 -3.83
CA ILE A 25 7.10 -18.97 -4.11
C ILE A 25 7.91 -18.37 -2.98
N THR A 26 8.86 -19.16 -2.47
CA THR A 26 9.81 -18.72 -1.45
C THR A 26 11.18 -19.36 -1.73
N SER A 27 12.18 -19.07 -0.92
CA SER A 27 13.47 -19.76 -0.97
C SER A 27 13.39 -21.28 -0.77
N MET A 28 12.27 -21.83 -0.28
CA MET A 28 12.02 -23.28 -0.26
C MET A 28 11.82 -23.89 -1.64
N GLY A 29 11.28 -23.13 -2.60
CA GLY A 29 10.93 -23.62 -3.92
C GLY A 29 9.67 -22.98 -4.50
N LEU A 30 9.29 -23.47 -5.68
CA LEU A 30 8.11 -23.03 -6.41
C LEU A 30 6.91 -23.89 -6.01
N GLY A 31 5.85 -23.23 -5.59
CA GLY A 31 4.54 -23.84 -5.40
C GLY A 31 4.29 -24.47 -4.05
N TRP A 32 3.02 -24.83 -3.83
CA TRP A 32 2.50 -25.31 -2.55
C TRP A 32 3.31 -26.48 -1.99
N ARG A 33 3.53 -27.52 -2.80
CA ARG A 33 4.17 -28.78 -2.36
C ARG A 33 5.60 -28.58 -1.86
N GLU A 34 6.45 -27.89 -2.62
CA GLU A 34 7.85 -27.64 -2.23
C GLU A 34 7.97 -26.87 -0.92
N ASN A 35 7.02 -25.96 -0.68
CA ASN A 35 6.94 -25.18 0.54
C ASN A 35 6.45 -26.03 1.73
N VAL A 36 5.37 -26.81 1.56
CA VAL A 36 4.89 -27.76 2.59
C VAL A 36 5.99 -28.74 2.98
N ASP A 37 6.62 -29.40 2.01
CA ASP A 37 7.68 -30.38 2.24
C ASP A 37 8.88 -29.74 2.96
N GLY A 38 9.20 -28.49 2.59
CA GLY A 38 10.26 -27.71 3.23
C GLY A 38 10.00 -27.42 4.71
N PHE A 39 8.81 -26.92 5.05
CA PHE A 39 8.45 -26.62 6.43
C PHE A 39 8.28 -27.90 7.26
N ARG A 40 7.70 -28.96 6.70
CA ARG A 40 7.60 -30.28 7.36
C ARG A 40 8.96 -30.89 7.66
N ALA A 41 9.95 -30.66 6.79
CA ALA A 41 11.33 -31.08 7.03
C ALA A 41 12.11 -30.15 7.99
N GLY A 42 11.51 -29.05 8.45
CA GLY A 42 12.21 -28.05 9.27
C GLY A 42 13.39 -27.37 8.54
N ARG A 43 13.33 -27.30 7.20
CA ARG A 43 14.44 -26.83 6.37
C ARG A 43 14.73 -25.35 6.61
N LEU A 44 16.01 -24.98 6.51
CA LEU A 44 16.49 -23.61 6.56
C LEU A 44 16.97 -23.20 5.16
N ALA A 45 16.24 -22.30 4.51
CA ALA A 45 16.43 -21.96 3.10
C ALA A 45 17.28 -20.69 2.94
N PHE A 46 18.45 -20.65 3.60
CA PHE A 46 19.42 -19.56 3.51
C PHE A 46 20.68 -19.98 2.77
N ARG A 47 21.25 -19.05 1.99
CA ARG A 47 22.48 -19.27 1.23
C ARG A 47 23.23 -17.96 1.01
N PRO A 48 24.51 -18.01 0.60
CA PRO A 48 25.22 -16.82 0.14
C PRO A 48 24.43 -16.10 -0.96
N VAL A 49 24.36 -14.78 -0.86
CA VAL A 49 23.73 -13.94 -1.89
C VAL A 49 24.57 -14.00 -3.16
N THR A 50 23.92 -14.33 -4.28
CA THR A 50 24.56 -14.41 -5.61
C THR A 50 24.04 -13.36 -6.59
N LEU A 51 22.90 -12.72 -6.28
CA LEU A 51 22.27 -11.71 -7.13
C LEU A 51 23.07 -10.41 -7.23
N PHE A 52 23.88 -10.09 -6.21
CA PHE A 52 24.71 -8.89 -6.16
C PHE A 52 25.89 -9.06 -5.19
N ASP A 53 26.90 -8.20 -5.34
CA ASP A 53 28.09 -8.20 -4.48
C ASP A 53 27.79 -7.65 -3.07
N THR A 54 28.09 -8.46 -2.06
CA THR A 54 27.93 -8.19 -0.62
C THR A 54 29.27 -8.04 0.12
N SER A 55 30.41 -7.97 -0.59
CA SER A 55 31.75 -7.93 0.03
C SER A 55 31.99 -6.74 0.96
N GLY A 56 31.30 -5.62 0.74
CA GLY A 56 31.35 -4.42 1.59
C GLY A 56 30.32 -4.40 2.73
N GLN A 57 29.69 -5.53 3.05
CA GLN A 57 28.59 -5.61 4.01
C GLN A 57 28.92 -6.57 5.16
N ARG A 58 28.25 -6.41 6.31
CA ARG A 58 28.44 -7.31 7.47
C ARG A 58 27.81 -8.67 7.25
N VAL A 59 26.76 -8.73 6.44
CA VAL A 59 25.96 -9.93 6.17
C VAL A 59 26.04 -10.25 4.68
N SER A 60 26.17 -11.53 4.34
CA SER A 60 26.31 -12.00 2.96
C SER A 60 25.38 -13.16 2.61
N GLN A 61 24.46 -13.51 3.51
CA GLN A 61 23.49 -14.59 3.34
C GLN A 61 22.06 -14.08 3.38
N ALA A 62 21.17 -14.72 2.60
CA ALA A 62 19.76 -14.40 2.53
C ALA A 62 18.93 -15.63 2.14
N GLY A 63 17.61 -15.53 2.32
CA GLY A 63 16.61 -16.42 1.74
C GLY A 63 16.44 -16.16 0.24
N GLU A 64 17.51 -16.38 -0.54
CA GLU A 64 17.51 -16.20 -1.99
C GLU A 64 16.77 -17.37 -2.67
N LEU A 65 15.91 -17.08 -3.65
CA LEU A 65 15.11 -18.05 -4.42
C LEU A 65 15.87 -18.58 -5.65
N THR A 66 15.72 -19.87 -5.97
CA THR A 66 16.20 -20.41 -7.25
C THR A 66 15.08 -20.26 -8.27
N LEU A 67 15.07 -19.14 -8.99
CA LEU A 67 14.03 -18.83 -9.97
C LEU A 67 14.42 -19.39 -11.35
N PRO A 68 13.59 -20.21 -12.01
CA PRO A 68 13.83 -20.67 -13.38
C PRO A 68 13.95 -19.52 -14.38
N ILE A 69 14.52 -19.77 -15.56
CA ILE A 69 14.56 -18.79 -16.68
C ILE A 69 13.24 -18.75 -17.45
N GLY A 70 12.56 -19.89 -17.58
CA GLY A 70 11.22 -19.95 -18.18
C GLY A 70 10.15 -19.37 -17.26
N LEU A 71 9.05 -18.92 -17.86
CA LEU A 71 7.78 -18.63 -17.16
C LEU A 71 6.84 -19.82 -17.34
N PRO A 72 5.82 -19.99 -16.49
CA PRO A 72 4.72 -20.91 -16.77
C PRO A 72 3.95 -20.44 -18.02
N GLU A 73 2.98 -21.22 -18.47
CA GLU A 73 2.11 -20.82 -19.59
C GLU A 73 1.48 -19.43 -19.33
N ASN A 74 1.59 -18.53 -20.30
CA ASN A 74 1.18 -17.14 -20.17
C ASN A 74 0.90 -16.50 -21.54
N ALA A 75 0.16 -15.39 -21.54
CA ALA A 75 -0.22 -14.65 -22.74
C ALA A 75 0.75 -13.52 -23.13
N LEU A 76 1.92 -13.40 -22.48
CA LEU A 76 2.86 -12.31 -22.78
C LEU A 76 3.60 -12.54 -24.10
N THR A 77 3.81 -11.44 -24.83
CA THR A 77 4.73 -11.44 -25.97
C THR A 77 6.19 -11.59 -25.53
N ALA A 78 7.06 -12.08 -26.42
CA ALA A 78 8.50 -12.16 -26.15
C ALA A 78 9.12 -10.81 -25.74
N ARG A 79 8.58 -9.70 -26.25
CA ARG A 79 9.01 -8.34 -25.90
C ARG A 79 8.57 -7.93 -24.49
N GLN A 80 7.40 -8.36 -24.02
CA GLN A 80 6.98 -8.14 -22.64
C GLN A 80 7.84 -8.98 -21.70
N ILE A 81 8.05 -10.27 -22.01
CA ILE A 81 8.88 -11.18 -21.22
C ILE A 81 10.31 -10.64 -21.04
N SER A 82 10.91 -10.07 -22.09
CA SER A 82 12.27 -9.52 -22.01
C SER A 82 12.41 -8.27 -21.13
N ARG A 83 11.30 -7.71 -20.62
CA ARG A 83 11.26 -6.49 -19.81
C ARG A 83 10.87 -6.74 -18.36
N LEU A 84 10.54 -7.97 -18.01
CA LEU A 84 10.13 -8.33 -16.65
C LEU A 84 11.34 -8.32 -15.72
N ASP A 85 11.20 -7.67 -14.58
CA ASP A 85 12.13 -7.79 -13.47
C ASP A 85 11.92 -9.11 -12.70
N ARG A 86 12.85 -9.44 -11.82
CA ARG A 86 12.79 -10.66 -11.00
C ARG A 86 11.51 -10.78 -10.17
N ALA A 87 11.04 -9.69 -9.57
CA ALA A 87 9.86 -9.69 -8.72
C ALA A 87 8.59 -9.96 -9.52
N THR A 88 8.44 -9.35 -10.71
CA THR A 88 7.32 -9.65 -11.62
C THR A 88 7.32 -11.12 -12.03
N ARG A 89 8.49 -11.72 -12.30
CA ARG A 89 8.57 -13.14 -12.68
C ARG A 89 8.11 -14.05 -11.55
N MET A 90 8.53 -13.79 -10.30
CA MET A 90 8.01 -14.52 -9.12
C MET A 90 6.49 -14.35 -9.00
N LEU A 91 5.99 -13.13 -9.15
CA LEU A 91 4.57 -12.84 -9.07
C LEU A 91 3.76 -13.61 -10.13
N ILE A 92 4.24 -13.70 -11.37
CA ILE A 92 3.58 -14.49 -12.43
C ILE A 92 3.54 -15.97 -12.08
N HIS A 93 4.63 -16.55 -11.58
CA HIS A 93 4.64 -17.96 -11.19
C HIS A 93 3.63 -18.25 -10.05
N ALA A 94 3.58 -17.41 -9.01
CA ALA A 94 2.64 -17.56 -7.90
C ALA A 94 1.19 -17.32 -8.37
N GLY A 95 1.01 -16.33 -9.24
CA GLY A 95 -0.29 -16.00 -9.81
C GLY A 95 -0.84 -17.11 -10.71
N THR A 96 -0.01 -17.72 -11.55
CA THR A 96 -0.43 -18.85 -12.40
C THR A 96 -0.84 -20.05 -11.57
N GLU A 97 -0.12 -20.36 -10.49
CA GLU A 97 -0.51 -21.44 -9.57
C GLU A 97 -1.86 -21.13 -8.91
N ALA A 98 -2.02 -19.95 -8.32
CA ALA A 98 -3.28 -19.56 -7.67
C ALA A 98 -4.47 -19.54 -8.64
N TRP A 99 -4.26 -19.09 -9.88
CA TRP A 99 -5.28 -19.05 -10.92
C TRP A 99 -5.71 -20.46 -11.35
N ALA A 100 -4.74 -21.36 -11.53
CA ALA A 100 -4.99 -22.74 -11.89
C ALA A 100 -5.71 -23.50 -10.76
N ASP A 101 -5.26 -23.31 -9.52
CA ASP A 101 -5.85 -23.89 -8.32
C ASP A 101 -7.29 -23.42 -8.10
N ALA A 102 -7.56 -22.13 -8.38
CA ALA A 102 -8.93 -21.60 -8.39
C ALA A 102 -9.82 -22.26 -9.46
N GLY A 103 -9.25 -22.75 -10.56
CA GLY A 103 -10.04 -23.23 -11.70
C GLY A 103 -10.83 -22.11 -12.39
N TRP A 104 -10.31 -20.88 -12.40
CA TRP A 104 -10.90 -19.76 -13.13
C TRP A 104 -10.68 -19.92 -14.64
N SER A 105 -11.77 -19.90 -15.39
CA SER A 105 -11.82 -20.12 -16.83
C SER A 105 -11.98 -18.81 -17.62
N ASP A 106 -12.17 -18.92 -18.95
CA ASP A 106 -12.51 -17.77 -19.81
C ASP A 106 -13.78 -17.04 -19.35
N ARG A 107 -14.70 -17.74 -18.67
CA ARG A 107 -15.91 -17.12 -18.10
C ARG A 107 -15.56 -16.12 -17.01
N GLU A 108 -14.76 -16.53 -16.02
CA GLU A 108 -14.37 -15.68 -14.89
C GLU A 108 -13.46 -14.55 -15.37
N ARG A 109 -12.56 -14.86 -16.30
CA ARG A 109 -11.66 -13.91 -16.97
C ARG A 109 -12.37 -12.75 -17.67
N ALA A 110 -13.62 -12.97 -18.13
CA ALA A 110 -14.43 -11.95 -18.79
C ALA A 110 -14.98 -10.89 -17.83
N GLU A 111 -14.97 -11.15 -16.52
CA GLU A 111 -15.34 -10.16 -15.50
C GLU A 111 -14.12 -9.31 -15.11
N PRO A 112 -14.30 -8.03 -14.76
CA PRO A 112 -13.22 -7.23 -14.20
C PRO A 112 -12.92 -7.69 -12.77
N ILE A 113 -11.80 -8.40 -12.56
CA ILE A 113 -11.38 -8.94 -11.26
C ILE A 113 -10.38 -7.98 -10.60
N PRO A 114 -10.72 -7.27 -9.51
CA PRO A 114 -9.78 -6.41 -8.80
C PRO A 114 -8.49 -7.13 -8.42
N LEU A 115 -7.35 -6.48 -8.65
CA LEU A 115 -6.02 -6.94 -8.30
C LEU A 115 -5.45 -6.08 -7.17
N CYS A 116 -5.30 -6.67 -5.99
CA CYS A 116 -4.77 -6.00 -4.80
C CYS A 116 -3.40 -6.58 -4.44
N LEU A 117 -2.33 -5.80 -4.60
CA LEU A 117 -0.96 -6.28 -4.36
C LEU A 117 -0.25 -5.51 -3.26
N GLY A 118 0.49 -6.23 -2.43
CA GLY A 118 1.40 -5.68 -1.45
C GLY A 118 2.86 -5.74 -1.92
N THR A 119 3.60 -4.65 -1.76
CA THR A 119 5.05 -4.59 -1.98
C THR A 119 5.67 -3.53 -1.08
N SER A 120 6.97 -3.59 -0.83
CA SER A 120 7.71 -2.51 -0.16
C SER A 120 8.86 -1.96 -1.01
N ALA A 121 9.28 -2.69 -2.04
CA ALA A 121 10.41 -2.35 -2.88
C ALA A 121 10.06 -2.23 -4.38
N GLY A 122 8.88 -2.68 -4.81
CA GLY A 122 8.51 -2.71 -6.23
C GLY A 122 9.52 -3.51 -7.06
N ALA A 123 9.86 -3.02 -8.25
CA ALA A 123 10.93 -3.59 -9.08
C ALA A 123 12.28 -2.92 -8.81
N MET A 124 12.74 -2.97 -7.56
CA MET A 124 13.95 -2.26 -7.13
C MET A 124 15.19 -2.56 -7.97
N GLU A 125 15.34 -3.78 -8.49
CA GLU A 125 16.43 -4.14 -9.42
C GLU A 125 16.51 -3.20 -10.64
N LEU A 126 15.36 -2.81 -11.20
CA LEU A 126 15.30 -1.85 -12.31
C LEU A 126 15.65 -0.44 -11.85
N GLY A 127 15.20 -0.05 -10.65
CA GLY A 127 15.53 1.24 -10.03
C GLY A 127 17.02 1.39 -9.77
N GLU A 128 17.67 0.35 -9.25
CA GLU A 128 19.12 0.28 -9.05
C GLU A 128 19.89 0.38 -10.36
N SER A 129 19.44 -0.36 -11.38
CA SER A 129 20.03 -0.33 -12.72
C SER A 129 19.89 1.07 -13.34
N TYR A 130 18.71 1.69 -13.19
CA TYR A 130 18.43 3.04 -13.67
C TYR A 130 19.33 4.07 -12.99
N PHE A 131 19.39 4.05 -11.65
CA PHE A 131 20.19 4.98 -10.86
C PHE A 131 21.68 4.83 -11.17
N ARG A 132 22.20 3.59 -11.16
CA ARG A 132 23.62 3.31 -11.46
C ARG A 132 24.01 3.85 -12.83
N GLN A 133 23.20 3.60 -13.85
CA GLN A 133 23.45 4.09 -15.20
C GLN A 133 23.42 5.63 -15.25
N ALA A 134 22.39 6.25 -14.66
CA ALA A 134 22.23 7.71 -14.66
C ALA A 134 23.31 8.43 -13.83
N SER A 135 23.93 7.75 -12.87
CA SER A 135 25.03 8.28 -12.05
C SER A 135 26.40 8.07 -12.68
N GLN A 136 26.67 6.89 -13.26
CA GLN A 136 28.01 6.52 -13.75
C GLN A 136 28.23 6.84 -15.23
N HIS A 137 27.16 6.80 -16.03
CA HIS A 137 27.20 6.99 -17.48
C HIS A 137 26.12 7.97 -17.96
N PRO A 138 26.04 9.19 -17.38
CA PRO A 138 24.98 10.14 -17.68
C PRO A 138 24.91 10.45 -19.18
N GLU A 139 26.01 10.51 -19.91
CA GLU A 139 26.06 10.79 -21.35
C GLU A 139 25.21 9.81 -22.21
N THR A 140 24.93 8.60 -21.71
CA THR A 140 24.07 7.62 -22.39
C THR A 140 22.68 7.55 -21.75
N ARG A 141 21.66 7.11 -22.51
CA ARG A 141 20.29 6.89 -22.00
C ARG A 141 19.69 5.55 -22.46
N HIS A 142 20.51 4.66 -23.01
CA HIS A 142 20.05 3.42 -23.60
C HIS A 142 19.31 2.56 -22.55
N GLY A 143 18.05 2.21 -22.84
CA GLY A 143 17.20 1.41 -21.97
C GLY A 143 16.61 2.16 -20.76
N GLN A 144 17.00 3.41 -20.48
CA GLN A 144 16.52 4.14 -19.29
C GLN A 144 15.00 4.34 -19.29
N ALA A 145 14.40 4.63 -20.45
CA ALA A 145 12.94 4.79 -20.54
C ALA A 145 12.20 3.47 -20.20
N VAL A 146 12.75 2.33 -20.63
CA VAL A 146 12.18 1.01 -20.32
C VAL A 146 12.29 0.72 -18.82
N ARG A 147 13.44 1.02 -18.20
CA ARG A 147 13.62 0.84 -16.75
C ARG A 147 12.68 1.75 -15.95
N ALA A 148 12.61 3.03 -16.30
CA ALA A 148 11.77 4.01 -15.61
C ALA A 148 10.28 3.62 -15.64
N VAL A 149 9.77 3.18 -16.80
CA VAL A 149 8.39 2.68 -16.91
C VAL A 149 8.22 1.42 -16.05
N ASN A 150 9.02 0.37 -16.26
CA ASN A 150 8.79 -0.92 -15.60
C ASN A 150 9.17 -0.94 -14.11
N TYR A 151 9.83 0.10 -13.59
CA TYR A 151 10.08 0.26 -12.15
C TYR A 151 8.80 0.55 -11.36
N GLN A 152 7.84 1.27 -11.96
CA GLN A 152 6.62 1.73 -11.28
C GLN A 152 5.78 0.54 -10.83
N THR A 153 5.36 0.53 -9.56
CA THR A 153 4.74 -0.64 -8.88
C THR A 153 3.48 -1.18 -9.56
N HIS A 154 2.70 -0.31 -10.20
CA HIS A 154 1.51 -0.70 -10.94
C HIS A 154 1.83 -1.56 -12.17
N ARG A 155 3.06 -1.47 -12.73
CA ARG A 155 3.45 -2.26 -13.91
C ARG A 155 3.59 -3.74 -13.61
N GLN A 156 4.03 -4.11 -12.40
CA GLN A 156 4.10 -5.51 -11.97
C GLN A 156 2.70 -6.13 -11.98
N ALA A 157 1.70 -5.38 -11.50
CA ALA A 157 0.29 -5.77 -11.51
C ALA A 157 -0.24 -5.94 -12.94
N ILE A 158 0.01 -4.96 -13.81
CA ILE A 158 -0.40 -5.01 -15.22
C ILE A 158 0.28 -6.17 -15.96
N HIS A 159 1.55 -6.46 -15.69
CA HIS A 159 2.23 -7.62 -16.27
C HIS A 159 1.63 -8.94 -15.82
N LEU A 160 1.24 -9.07 -14.54
CA LEU A 160 0.52 -10.23 -14.04
C LEU A 160 -0.85 -10.38 -14.74
N ALA A 161 -1.62 -9.29 -14.79
CA ALA A 161 -2.92 -9.25 -15.44
C ALA A 161 -2.83 -9.66 -16.91
N ASN A 162 -1.84 -9.11 -17.64
CA ASN A 162 -1.58 -9.49 -19.02
C ASN A 162 -1.07 -10.93 -19.16
N ALA A 163 -0.24 -11.43 -18.24
CA ALA A 163 0.27 -12.81 -18.30
C ALA A 163 -0.85 -13.83 -18.14
N LEU A 164 -1.78 -13.54 -17.23
CA LEU A 164 -2.97 -14.32 -16.97
C LEU A 164 -4.17 -13.87 -17.80
N ASP A 165 -3.98 -12.94 -18.75
CA ASP A 165 -4.97 -12.37 -19.68
C ASP A 165 -6.35 -12.09 -19.04
N PHE A 166 -6.34 -11.37 -17.91
CA PHE A 166 -7.55 -10.83 -17.28
C PHE A 166 -7.44 -9.32 -17.10
N THR A 167 -8.56 -8.68 -16.77
CA THR A 167 -8.62 -7.23 -16.51
C THR A 167 -9.24 -6.96 -15.17
N GLY A 168 -8.94 -5.82 -14.57
CA GLY A 168 -9.50 -5.41 -13.29
C GLY A 168 -8.78 -4.20 -12.69
N PRO A 169 -9.42 -3.50 -11.74
CA PRO A 169 -8.79 -2.36 -11.07
C PRO A 169 -7.60 -2.80 -10.21
N VAL A 170 -6.54 -1.99 -10.23
CA VAL A 170 -5.29 -2.26 -9.52
C VAL A 170 -5.17 -1.36 -8.31
N THR A 171 -4.96 -1.98 -7.15
CA THR A 171 -4.59 -1.28 -5.90
C THR A 171 -3.28 -1.85 -5.38
N ILE A 172 -2.26 -1.00 -5.26
CA ILE A 172 -0.98 -1.38 -4.64
C ILE A 172 -0.90 -0.78 -3.24
N ILE A 173 -0.71 -1.63 -2.23
CA ILE A 173 -0.57 -1.22 -0.84
C ILE A 173 0.91 -1.38 -0.42
N ALA A 174 1.52 -0.29 0.05
CA ALA A 174 2.95 -0.20 0.35
C ALA A 174 3.27 0.10 1.83
N ASN A 175 2.55 -0.56 2.74
CA ASN A 175 2.71 -0.46 4.20
C ASN A 175 3.90 -1.28 4.77
N ALA A 176 5.06 -1.21 4.10
CA ALA A 176 6.26 -1.98 4.47
C ALA A 176 5.95 -3.47 4.68
N CYS A 177 6.35 -4.06 5.81
CA CYS A 177 6.19 -5.50 6.07
C CYS A 177 4.73 -5.97 6.15
N ALA A 178 3.79 -5.04 6.34
CA ALA A 178 2.35 -5.33 6.41
C ALA A 178 1.64 -5.25 5.04
N SER A 179 2.35 -4.90 3.96
CA SER A 179 1.77 -4.67 2.63
C SER A 179 0.90 -5.82 2.13
N GLY A 180 1.43 -7.04 2.04
CA GLY A 180 0.69 -8.20 1.53
C GLY A 180 -0.53 -8.57 2.37
N ALA A 181 -0.43 -8.47 3.70
CA ALA A 181 -1.56 -8.74 4.60
C ALA A 181 -2.67 -7.69 4.43
N ASN A 182 -2.31 -6.40 4.32
CA ASN A 182 -3.27 -5.33 4.05
C ASN A 182 -3.91 -5.45 2.66
N ALA A 183 -3.16 -5.91 1.64
CA ALA A 183 -3.70 -6.15 0.30
C ALA A 183 -4.80 -7.24 0.31
N ILE A 184 -4.56 -8.36 1.01
CA ILE A 184 -5.55 -9.42 1.21
C ILE A 184 -6.75 -8.92 2.04
N GLY A 185 -6.51 -8.17 3.11
CA GLY A 185 -7.56 -7.57 3.94
C GLY A 185 -8.44 -6.58 3.16
N HIS A 186 -7.82 -5.76 2.29
CA HIS A 186 -8.54 -4.85 1.40
C HIS A 186 -9.40 -5.61 0.39
N ALA A 187 -8.83 -6.60 -0.31
CA ALA A 187 -9.56 -7.42 -1.28
C ALA A 187 -10.74 -8.19 -0.66
N THR A 188 -10.55 -8.71 0.54
CA THR A 188 -11.61 -9.32 1.35
C THR A 188 -12.74 -8.32 1.60
N SER A 189 -12.40 -7.07 1.89
CA SER A 189 -13.40 -6.02 2.14
C SER A 189 -14.19 -5.66 0.88
N LEU A 190 -13.57 -5.65 -0.31
CA LEU A 190 -14.27 -5.44 -1.60
C LEU A 190 -15.40 -6.47 -1.78
N ILE A 191 -15.11 -7.75 -1.52
CA ILE A 191 -16.10 -8.84 -1.65
C ILE A 191 -17.15 -8.77 -0.54
N ARG A 192 -16.75 -8.50 0.71
CA ARG A 192 -17.70 -8.37 1.84
C ARG A 192 -18.71 -7.23 1.64
N ARG A 193 -18.30 -6.14 0.99
CA ARG A 193 -19.22 -5.04 0.62
C ARG A 193 -20.16 -5.42 -0.53
N GLY A 194 -19.85 -6.49 -1.25
CA GLY A 194 -20.57 -6.91 -2.45
C GLY A 194 -20.28 -5.99 -3.64
N GLU A 195 -19.11 -5.32 -3.64
CA GLU A 195 -18.62 -4.52 -4.77
C GLU A 195 -18.15 -5.43 -5.89
N ASN A 196 -17.56 -6.58 -5.54
CA ASN A 196 -17.06 -7.58 -6.49
C ASN A 196 -17.38 -8.99 -5.98
N GLN A 197 -17.64 -9.93 -6.90
CA GLN A 197 -17.81 -11.34 -6.54
C GLN A 197 -16.48 -12.06 -6.33
N ARG A 198 -15.41 -11.54 -6.94
CA ARG A 198 -14.06 -12.10 -6.94
C ARG A 198 -13.03 -11.00 -6.74
N ALA A 199 -11.88 -11.34 -6.19
CA ALA A 199 -10.71 -10.48 -6.14
C ALA A 199 -9.45 -11.34 -6.15
N PHE A 200 -8.40 -10.82 -6.78
CA PHE A 200 -7.09 -11.47 -6.79
C PHE A 200 -6.13 -10.66 -5.94
N ALA A 201 -5.56 -11.28 -4.90
CA ALA A 201 -4.84 -10.54 -3.88
C ALA A 201 -3.56 -11.24 -3.44
N GLY A 202 -2.53 -10.47 -3.11
CA GLY A 202 -1.27 -11.06 -2.70
C GLY A 202 -0.17 -10.03 -2.46
N GLY A 203 1.07 -10.46 -2.61
CA GLY A 203 2.22 -9.58 -2.46
C GLY A 203 3.53 -10.23 -2.87
N TYR A 204 4.54 -9.39 -3.09
CA TYR A 204 5.84 -9.79 -3.60
C TYR A 204 6.92 -8.81 -3.15
N ASP A 205 8.16 -9.30 -3.06
CA ASP A 205 9.38 -8.48 -3.10
C ASP A 205 10.57 -9.37 -3.47
N ALA A 206 11.49 -8.84 -4.27
CA ALA A 206 12.76 -9.49 -4.64
C ALA A 206 13.93 -8.96 -3.81
N LEU A 207 14.98 -9.75 -3.68
CA LEU A 207 16.23 -9.28 -3.09
C LEU A 207 16.87 -8.24 -4.02
N ALA A 208 17.25 -7.10 -3.45
CA ALA A 208 17.87 -5.98 -4.17
C ALA A 208 19.02 -5.39 -3.33
N LYS A 209 20.10 -4.97 -3.99
CA LYS A 209 21.36 -4.57 -3.33
C LYS A 209 21.16 -3.39 -2.37
N LEU A 210 20.42 -2.37 -2.79
CA LEU A 210 20.22 -1.14 -2.01
C LEU A 210 19.29 -1.36 -0.82
N VAL A 211 18.28 -2.22 -0.98
CA VAL A 211 17.43 -2.64 0.14
C VAL A 211 18.28 -3.43 1.15
N PHE A 212 19.08 -4.39 0.67
CA PHE A 212 19.94 -5.21 1.51
C PHE A 212 21.00 -4.36 2.24
N ALA A 213 21.65 -3.40 1.56
CA ALA A 213 22.55 -2.42 2.16
C ALA A 213 21.85 -1.52 3.19
N GLY A 214 20.60 -1.14 2.93
CA GLY A 214 19.79 -0.36 3.85
C GLY A 214 19.56 -1.06 5.19
N PHE A 215 19.05 -2.29 5.14
CA PHE A 215 18.88 -3.07 6.36
C PHE A 215 20.20 -3.36 7.07
N ASP A 216 21.29 -3.58 6.34
CA ASP A 216 22.61 -3.79 6.95
C ASP A 216 23.14 -2.53 7.64
N SER A 217 22.93 -1.35 7.03
CA SER A 217 23.33 -0.06 7.60
C SER A 217 22.62 0.23 8.93
N LEU A 218 21.35 -0.18 9.04
CA LEU A 218 20.56 -0.12 10.29
C LEU A 218 21.06 -1.09 11.37
N GLN A 219 21.96 -2.00 11.02
CA GLN A 219 22.29 -3.18 11.83
C GLN A 219 21.06 -4.04 12.15
N ALA A 220 20.05 -4.00 11.29
CA ALA A 220 18.84 -4.81 11.44
C ALA A 220 19.08 -6.27 11.03
N LEU A 221 20.07 -6.52 10.16
CA LEU A 221 20.43 -7.85 9.72
C LEU A 221 21.26 -8.59 10.77
N THR A 222 20.89 -9.84 11.04
CA THR A 222 21.68 -10.76 11.88
C THR A 222 22.94 -11.21 11.14
N PRO A 223 24.12 -11.17 11.78
CA PRO A 223 25.33 -11.81 11.27
C PRO A 223 25.33 -13.34 11.46
N HIS A 224 24.40 -13.90 12.25
CA HIS A 224 24.31 -15.32 12.57
C HIS A 224 23.14 -16.00 11.85
N VAL A 225 23.06 -15.84 10.52
CA VAL A 225 22.00 -16.45 9.69
C VAL A 225 22.02 -17.98 9.86
N PRO A 226 20.87 -18.65 10.10
CA PRO A 226 19.48 -18.16 10.03
C PRO A 226 19.05 -17.27 11.23
N PRO A 227 18.03 -16.40 11.05
CA PRO A 227 17.53 -15.58 12.16
C PRO A 227 16.88 -16.47 13.23
N ARG A 228 16.86 -15.97 14.47
CA ARG A 228 16.36 -16.69 15.65
C ARG A 228 15.14 -16.01 16.30
N PRO A 229 13.98 -15.92 15.63
CA PRO A 229 12.79 -15.32 16.22
C PRO A 229 12.45 -15.89 17.60
N PHE A 230 12.19 -15.01 18.57
CA PHE A 230 11.86 -15.37 19.96
C PHE A 230 12.96 -16.09 20.77
N ASP A 231 14.16 -16.26 20.23
CA ASP A 231 15.30 -16.73 21.02
C ASP A 231 15.85 -15.59 21.89
N ALA A 232 16.26 -15.90 23.13
CA ALA A 232 16.83 -14.96 24.09
C ALA A 232 18.13 -14.29 23.59
N HIS A 233 18.79 -14.89 22.60
CA HIS A 233 20.03 -14.41 21.99
C HIS A 233 19.86 -13.92 20.55
N ARG A 234 18.63 -13.65 20.11
CA ARG A 234 18.35 -13.07 18.80
C ARG A 234 19.00 -11.70 18.63
N ASP A 235 19.44 -11.39 17.42
CA ASP A 235 20.28 -10.23 17.14
C ASP A 235 19.98 -9.57 15.78
N GLY A 236 18.85 -9.91 15.17
CA GLY A 236 18.44 -9.34 13.89
C GLY A 236 17.63 -10.30 13.03
N LEU A 237 17.19 -9.78 11.89
CA LEU A 237 16.48 -10.54 10.86
C LEU A 237 17.44 -11.00 9.75
N ALA A 238 17.00 -11.94 8.93
CA ALA A 238 17.62 -12.20 7.64
C ALA A 238 16.62 -11.86 6.54
N LEU A 239 17.06 -11.24 5.44
CA LEU A 239 16.17 -10.95 4.31
C LEU A 239 15.92 -12.21 3.48
N GLY A 240 14.75 -12.28 2.87
CA GLY A 240 14.40 -13.26 1.85
C GLY A 240 13.62 -12.61 0.72
N GLU A 241 13.31 -13.39 -0.31
CA GLU A 241 12.45 -12.98 -1.42
C GLU A 241 11.37 -14.02 -1.72
N GLY A 242 10.30 -13.56 -2.35
CA GLY A 242 9.20 -14.42 -2.76
C GLY A 242 7.96 -13.66 -3.19
N ALA A 243 6.94 -14.42 -3.56
CA ALA A 243 5.63 -13.91 -3.92
C ALA A 243 4.54 -14.91 -3.53
N ALA A 244 3.35 -14.41 -3.24
CA ALA A 244 2.17 -15.24 -3.04
C ALA A 244 0.91 -14.53 -3.56
N MET A 245 -0.02 -15.32 -4.07
CA MET A 245 -1.30 -14.88 -4.61
C MET A 245 -2.44 -15.77 -4.09
N LEU A 246 -3.60 -15.16 -3.85
CA LEU A 246 -4.85 -15.78 -3.41
C LEU A 246 -5.98 -15.37 -4.35
N ALA A 247 -6.72 -16.35 -4.83
CA ALA A 247 -8.00 -16.17 -5.51
C ALA A 247 -9.12 -16.15 -4.46
N LEU A 248 -9.70 -14.98 -4.25
CA LEU A 248 -10.79 -14.76 -3.29
C LEU A 248 -12.13 -14.71 -4.02
N GLU A 249 -13.15 -15.34 -3.47
CA GLU A 249 -14.52 -15.29 -3.97
C GLU A 249 -15.54 -15.08 -2.86
N SER A 250 -16.68 -14.50 -3.22
CA SER A 250 -17.89 -14.69 -2.42
C SER A 250 -18.26 -16.17 -2.38
N LEU A 251 -18.74 -16.65 -1.24
CA LEU A 251 -19.16 -18.05 -1.09
C LEU A 251 -20.23 -18.43 -2.12
N GLU A 252 -21.16 -17.52 -2.42
CA GLU A 252 -22.17 -17.69 -3.46
C GLU A 252 -21.53 -17.96 -4.83
N SER A 253 -20.56 -17.14 -5.24
CA SER A 253 -19.82 -17.30 -6.50
C SER A 253 -19.07 -18.63 -6.57
N ALA A 254 -18.34 -18.96 -5.50
CA ALA A 254 -17.58 -20.22 -5.40
C ALA A 254 -18.51 -21.44 -5.53
N ARG A 255 -19.64 -21.45 -4.81
CA ARG A 255 -20.64 -22.53 -4.87
C ARG A 255 -21.29 -22.64 -6.24
N ALA A 256 -21.63 -21.52 -6.87
CA ALA A 256 -22.30 -21.50 -8.18
C ALA A 256 -21.50 -22.23 -9.27
N ARG A 257 -20.17 -22.27 -9.15
CA ARG A 257 -19.27 -23.01 -10.06
C ARG A 257 -18.73 -24.33 -9.49
N GLY A 258 -19.16 -24.72 -8.29
CA GLY A 258 -18.67 -25.93 -7.61
C GLY A 258 -17.18 -25.86 -7.26
N ALA A 259 -16.68 -24.68 -6.90
CA ALA A 259 -15.29 -24.47 -6.55
C ALA A 259 -14.88 -25.28 -5.31
N GLU A 260 -13.65 -25.76 -5.30
CA GLU A 260 -13.03 -26.19 -4.05
C GLU A 260 -12.75 -24.96 -3.17
N ILE A 261 -13.06 -25.08 -1.89
CA ILE A 261 -12.78 -24.02 -0.90
C ILE A 261 -11.57 -24.46 -0.07
N LEU A 262 -10.51 -23.66 -0.10
CA LEU A 262 -9.31 -23.88 0.70
C LEU A 262 -9.52 -23.45 2.15
N ALA A 263 -10.10 -22.27 2.36
CA ALA A 263 -10.40 -21.71 3.67
C ALA A 263 -11.38 -20.54 3.54
N GLU A 264 -11.86 -20.03 4.68
CA GLU A 264 -12.62 -18.78 4.76
C GLU A 264 -11.74 -17.67 5.37
N VAL A 265 -11.75 -16.47 4.77
CA VAL A 265 -11.15 -15.27 5.39
C VAL A 265 -12.16 -14.68 6.35
N VAL A 266 -11.95 -14.86 7.65
CA VAL A 266 -12.94 -14.50 8.67
C VAL A 266 -12.59 -13.24 9.43
N GLY A 267 -11.32 -12.90 9.60
CA GLY A 267 -10.90 -11.70 10.34
C GLY A 267 -9.86 -10.88 9.60
N TYR A 268 -9.97 -9.56 9.70
CA TYR A 268 -8.94 -8.62 9.32
C TYR A 268 -8.93 -7.45 10.31
N GLY A 269 -7.77 -7.17 10.90
CA GLY A 269 -7.55 -6.03 11.78
C GLY A 269 -6.31 -5.26 11.35
N ALA A 270 -6.35 -3.93 11.49
CA ALA A 270 -5.23 -3.09 11.12
C ALA A 270 -5.15 -1.84 11.99
N SER A 271 -3.95 -1.52 12.44
CA SER A 271 -3.72 -0.44 13.38
C SER A 271 -2.40 0.26 13.10
N THR A 272 -2.24 1.46 13.68
CA THR A 272 -1.03 2.25 13.52
C THR A 272 -0.31 2.42 14.85
N ASP A 273 1.00 2.23 14.80
CA ASP A 273 1.94 2.60 15.84
C ASP A 273 2.54 3.97 15.52
N SER A 274 2.50 4.86 16.51
CA SER A 274 2.96 6.25 16.40
C SER A 274 4.26 6.49 17.16
N HIS A 275 4.91 5.45 17.67
CA HIS A 275 6.10 5.51 18.52
C HIS A 275 7.38 5.96 17.80
N HIS A 276 7.83 5.22 16.78
CA HIS A 276 9.07 5.49 16.06
C HIS A 276 8.99 4.99 14.61
N LEU A 277 9.84 5.51 13.71
CA LEU A 277 9.81 5.14 12.29
C LEU A 277 10.22 3.67 12.04
N THR A 278 11.14 3.13 12.85
CA THR A 278 11.67 1.76 12.68
C THR A 278 11.55 0.89 13.92
N GLN A 279 11.06 1.42 15.04
CA GLN A 279 10.96 0.68 16.30
C GLN A 279 9.50 0.61 16.74
N PRO A 280 9.00 -0.59 17.10
CA PRO A 280 7.66 -0.71 17.66
C PRO A 280 7.61 -0.12 19.07
N HIS A 281 6.41 0.27 19.50
CA HIS A 281 6.13 0.57 20.89
C HIS A 281 6.47 -0.65 21.76
N PRO A 282 7.23 -0.49 22.86
CA PRO A 282 7.68 -1.63 23.67
C PRO A 282 6.57 -2.53 24.21
N GLU A 283 5.36 -2.00 24.39
CA GLU A 283 4.20 -2.76 24.87
C GLU A 283 3.36 -3.41 23.76
N GLY A 284 3.71 -3.17 22.49
CA GLY A 284 3.01 -3.77 21.35
C GLY A 284 1.54 -3.35 21.22
N ASP A 285 1.16 -2.14 21.64
CA ASP A 285 -0.25 -1.73 21.68
C ASP A 285 -0.94 -1.75 20.31
N ALA A 286 -0.21 -1.43 19.24
CA ALA A 286 -0.73 -1.52 17.88
C ALA A 286 -0.95 -2.99 17.46
N ALA A 287 0.01 -3.88 17.73
CA ALA A 287 -0.15 -5.32 17.52
C ALA A 287 -1.37 -5.89 18.28
N LEU A 288 -1.53 -5.51 19.55
CA LEU A 288 -2.70 -5.87 20.36
C LEU A 288 -4.01 -5.38 19.71
N ARG A 289 -4.07 -4.13 19.27
CA ARG A 289 -5.24 -3.58 18.56
C ARG A 289 -5.55 -4.35 17.28
N ALA A 290 -4.55 -4.63 16.45
CA ALA A 290 -4.73 -5.35 15.19
C ALA A 290 -5.27 -6.78 15.41
N MET A 291 -4.70 -7.53 16.36
CA MET A 291 -5.20 -8.86 16.72
C MET A 291 -6.62 -8.82 17.29
N SER A 292 -6.91 -7.84 18.15
CA SER A 292 -8.24 -7.66 18.75
C SER A 292 -9.29 -7.29 17.71
N GLU A 293 -8.96 -6.42 16.75
CA GLU A 293 -9.84 -6.04 15.65
C GLU A 293 -10.10 -7.21 14.70
N ALA A 294 -9.08 -8.00 14.37
CA ALA A 294 -9.24 -9.18 13.54
C ALA A 294 -10.17 -10.21 14.20
N CYS A 295 -9.99 -10.45 15.51
CA CYS A 295 -10.86 -11.34 16.31
C CYS A 295 -12.29 -10.82 16.38
N ARG A 296 -12.47 -9.52 16.65
CA ARG A 296 -13.79 -8.87 16.64
C ARG A 296 -14.45 -9.01 15.26
N GLY A 297 -13.69 -8.79 14.19
CA GLY A 297 -14.11 -8.93 12.81
C GLY A 297 -14.33 -10.37 12.35
N ALA A 298 -13.93 -11.37 13.15
CA ALA A 298 -14.19 -12.79 12.93
C ALA A 298 -15.27 -13.36 13.86
N GLY A 299 -15.68 -12.62 14.90
CA GLY A 299 -16.51 -13.13 15.98
C GLY A 299 -15.83 -14.22 16.80
N LEU A 300 -14.49 -14.23 16.87
CA LEU A 300 -13.70 -15.22 17.59
C LEU A 300 -13.08 -14.62 18.85
N ARG A 301 -12.94 -15.44 19.89
CA ARG A 301 -12.13 -15.13 21.06
C ARG A 301 -10.70 -15.64 20.88
N PRO A 302 -9.71 -15.11 21.63
CA PRO A 302 -8.33 -15.58 21.56
C PRO A 302 -8.19 -17.10 21.80
N ASP A 303 -8.95 -17.68 22.73
CA ASP A 303 -8.92 -19.12 23.05
C ASP A 303 -9.46 -20.03 21.92
N GLN A 304 -10.01 -19.44 20.86
CA GLN A 304 -10.47 -20.15 19.67
C GLN A 304 -9.45 -20.12 18.53
N ILE A 305 -8.30 -19.46 18.71
CA ILE A 305 -7.19 -19.45 17.74
C ILE A 305 -6.25 -20.61 18.06
N ASP A 306 -6.15 -21.57 17.15
CA ASP A 306 -5.37 -22.79 17.35
C ASP A 306 -3.89 -22.59 17.08
N TYR A 307 -3.58 -21.71 16.13
CA TYR A 307 -2.22 -21.40 15.68
C TYR A 307 -2.09 -19.92 15.30
N LEU A 308 -0.97 -19.32 15.71
CA LEU A 308 -0.57 -17.97 15.38
C LEU A 308 0.76 -18.02 14.64
N ASN A 309 0.75 -17.64 13.37
CA ASN A 309 1.97 -17.35 12.62
C ASN A 309 2.38 -15.89 12.91
N SER A 310 3.42 -15.73 13.71
CA SER A 310 3.85 -14.43 14.22
C SER A 310 4.52 -13.58 13.14
N HIS A 311 4.64 -12.27 13.41
CA HIS A 311 5.55 -11.44 12.64
C HIS A 311 7.01 -11.83 12.92
N GLY A 312 7.38 -12.10 14.18
CA GLY A 312 8.59 -12.80 14.64
C GLY A 312 9.81 -12.65 13.73
N THR A 313 10.44 -11.48 13.72
CA THR A 313 11.53 -11.19 12.76
C THR A 313 12.90 -11.66 13.24
N GLY A 314 13.06 -11.99 14.53
CA GLY A 314 14.37 -12.18 15.14
C GLY A 314 15.02 -10.88 15.59
N THR A 315 14.36 -9.73 15.43
CA THR A 315 14.88 -8.47 15.96
C THR A 315 14.54 -8.35 17.46
N PRO A 316 15.46 -7.82 18.29
CA PRO A 316 15.26 -7.76 19.74
C PRO A 316 13.95 -7.04 20.15
N LEU A 317 13.67 -5.89 19.55
CA LEU A 317 12.53 -5.03 19.92
C LEU A 317 11.20 -5.60 19.41
N ASN A 318 11.15 -6.09 18.18
CA ASN A 318 9.91 -6.62 17.60
C ASN A 318 9.38 -7.81 18.39
N ASP A 319 10.22 -8.82 18.59
CA ASP A 319 9.75 -10.08 19.15
C ASP A 319 9.35 -9.92 20.63
N VAL A 320 9.97 -8.98 21.37
CA VAL A 320 9.49 -8.59 22.72
C VAL A 320 8.13 -7.92 22.64
N ALA A 321 7.96 -6.92 21.76
CA ALA A 321 6.71 -6.18 21.64
C ALA A 321 5.56 -7.09 21.19
N GLU A 322 5.80 -7.97 20.22
CA GLU A 322 4.82 -8.96 19.76
C GLU A 322 4.52 -9.99 20.85
N GLY A 323 5.53 -10.53 21.55
CA GLY A 323 5.31 -11.47 22.64
C GLY A 323 4.44 -10.88 23.76
N ARG A 324 4.71 -9.63 24.17
CA ARG A 324 3.88 -8.88 25.13
C ARG A 324 2.47 -8.62 24.61
N ALA A 325 2.33 -8.30 23.33
CA ALA A 325 1.02 -8.13 22.71
C ALA A 325 0.21 -9.43 22.74
N ILE A 326 0.83 -10.57 22.42
CA ILE A 326 0.20 -11.90 22.47
C ILE A 326 -0.22 -12.23 23.90
N GLN A 327 0.64 -12.00 24.90
CA GLN A 327 0.32 -12.18 26.31
C GLN A 327 -0.93 -11.39 26.74
N ARG A 328 -0.96 -10.10 26.40
CA ARG A 328 -2.07 -9.21 26.76
C ARG A 328 -3.35 -9.55 25.99
N TRP A 329 -3.22 -9.97 24.74
CA TRP A 329 -4.34 -10.34 23.87
C TRP A 329 -4.98 -11.66 24.31
N ALA A 330 -4.18 -12.70 24.56
CA ALA A 330 -4.67 -14.01 24.94
C ALA A 330 -5.01 -14.12 26.44
N GLY A 331 -4.44 -13.26 27.29
CA GLY A 331 -4.71 -13.24 28.72
C GLY A 331 -4.42 -14.59 29.37
N THR A 332 -5.42 -15.16 30.05
CA THR A 332 -5.29 -16.46 30.74
C THR A 332 -5.14 -17.66 29.81
N ASP A 333 -5.43 -17.49 28.52
CA ASP A 333 -5.36 -18.57 27.54
C ASP A 333 -4.03 -18.60 26.77
N VAL A 334 -3.07 -17.73 27.10
CA VAL A 334 -1.80 -17.58 26.37
C VAL A 334 -1.03 -18.90 26.20
N GLU A 335 -1.01 -19.77 27.21
CA GLU A 335 -0.31 -21.06 27.17
C GLU A 335 -0.93 -22.05 26.16
N LYS A 336 -2.19 -21.83 25.75
CA LYS A 336 -2.89 -22.67 24.75
C LYS A 336 -2.62 -22.23 23.32
N ILE A 337 -2.12 -21.00 23.14
CA ILE A 337 -1.85 -20.45 21.81
C ILE A 337 -0.53 -21.03 21.31
N ARG A 338 -0.59 -21.66 20.14
CA ARG A 338 0.58 -22.24 19.47
C ARG A 338 1.16 -21.19 18.54
N VAL A 339 2.42 -20.83 18.72
CA VAL A 339 3.05 -19.73 17.97
C VAL A 339 4.28 -20.22 17.24
N SER A 340 4.50 -19.77 16.00
CA SER A 340 5.79 -19.91 15.33
C SER A 340 6.13 -18.67 14.50
N SER A 341 7.37 -18.58 14.02
CA SER A 341 7.76 -17.68 12.94
C SER A 341 8.41 -18.44 11.79
N THR A 342 7.75 -18.46 10.64
CA THR A 342 8.28 -19.06 9.40
C THR A 342 9.45 -18.27 8.82
N LYS A 343 9.66 -17.01 9.25
CA LYS A 343 10.83 -16.21 8.87
C LYS A 343 12.14 -16.82 9.36
N ALA A 344 12.09 -17.67 10.40
CA ALA A 344 13.21 -18.50 10.83
C ALA A 344 13.76 -19.41 9.71
N SER A 345 12.92 -19.79 8.74
CA SER A 345 13.27 -20.73 7.67
C SER A 345 13.49 -20.06 6.32
N ILE A 346 12.71 -19.03 5.97
CA ILE A 346 12.74 -18.40 4.63
C ILE A 346 13.23 -16.96 4.63
N GLY A 347 13.51 -16.39 5.81
CA GLY A 347 13.85 -14.99 5.98
C GLY A 347 12.62 -14.08 5.92
N HIS A 348 12.87 -12.78 5.98
CA HIS A 348 11.84 -11.76 5.92
C HIS A 348 11.66 -11.28 4.47
N LEU A 349 10.51 -11.60 3.88
CA LEU A 349 10.15 -11.30 2.50
C LEU A 349 9.54 -9.89 2.32
N LEU A 350 9.91 -8.96 3.21
CA LEU A 350 9.53 -7.55 3.13
C LEU A 350 8.00 -7.36 2.94
N GLY A 351 7.56 -6.64 1.91
CA GLY A 351 6.15 -6.40 1.60
C GLY A 351 5.40 -7.63 1.10
N GLY A 352 6.10 -8.65 0.59
CA GLY A 352 5.53 -9.96 0.25
C GLY A 352 5.28 -10.86 1.46
N ALA A 353 5.87 -10.57 2.63
CA ALA A 353 5.85 -11.45 3.80
C ALA A 353 4.43 -11.81 4.24
N GLY A 354 3.55 -10.83 4.44
CA GLY A 354 2.19 -11.09 4.90
C GLY A 354 1.33 -11.92 3.93
N ALA A 355 1.60 -11.86 2.62
CA ALA A 355 0.91 -12.68 1.63
C ALA A 355 1.44 -14.12 1.62
N VAL A 356 2.76 -14.30 1.69
CA VAL A 356 3.39 -15.62 1.79
C VAL A 356 2.96 -16.31 3.09
N GLU A 357 2.94 -15.58 4.19
CA GLU A 357 2.52 -16.09 5.50
C GLU A 357 1.02 -16.39 5.56
N ALA A 358 0.19 -15.68 4.79
CA ALA A 358 -1.20 -16.06 4.59
C ALA A 358 -1.31 -17.43 3.91
N VAL A 359 -0.55 -17.70 2.83
CA VAL A 359 -0.57 -19.03 2.19
C VAL A 359 -0.01 -20.10 3.12
N ILE A 360 1.02 -19.81 3.92
CA ILE A 360 1.53 -20.76 4.93
C ILE A 360 0.48 -21.02 6.03
N ALA A 361 -0.32 -20.04 6.41
CA ALA A 361 -1.46 -20.24 7.31
C ALA A 361 -2.52 -21.18 6.70
N LEU A 362 -2.77 -21.08 5.38
CA LEU A 362 -3.63 -22.03 4.68
C LEU A 362 -3.03 -23.44 4.67
N MET A 363 -1.71 -23.57 4.49
CA MET A 363 -1.01 -24.85 4.61
C MET A 363 -1.23 -25.45 5.99
N ALA A 364 -1.10 -24.65 7.05
CA ALA A 364 -1.32 -25.14 8.41
C ALA A 364 -2.72 -25.70 8.63
N LEU A 365 -3.76 -25.02 8.11
CA LEU A 365 -5.16 -25.48 8.12
C LEU A 365 -5.34 -26.77 7.31
N ARG A 366 -4.90 -26.77 6.05
CA ARG A 366 -5.19 -27.84 5.08
C ARG A 366 -4.37 -29.10 5.33
N GLU A 367 -3.13 -28.93 5.79
CA GLU A 367 -2.21 -30.03 6.04
C GLU A 367 -2.26 -30.51 7.51
N ASN A 368 -3.04 -29.85 8.37
CA ASN A 368 -3.10 -30.11 9.82
C ASN A 368 -1.71 -30.20 10.44
N PHE A 369 -0.92 -29.14 10.23
CA PHE A 369 0.49 -29.10 10.54
C PHE A 369 0.93 -27.70 10.98
N LEU A 370 1.81 -27.63 11.98
CA LEU A 370 2.36 -26.38 12.49
C LEU A 370 3.79 -26.21 11.99
N PRO A 371 4.06 -25.18 11.16
CA PRO A 371 5.42 -24.81 10.80
C PRO A 371 6.25 -24.47 12.05
N PRO A 372 7.54 -24.84 12.08
CA PRO A 372 8.40 -24.60 13.22
C PRO A 372 9.18 -23.29 13.16
N THR A 373 9.58 -22.81 14.34
CA THR A 373 10.68 -21.87 14.56
C THR A 373 11.92 -22.69 14.97
N THR A 374 12.55 -23.38 14.02
CA THR A 374 13.61 -24.37 14.32
C THR A 374 14.90 -23.79 14.90
N THR A 375 15.07 -22.48 14.81
CA THR A 375 16.32 -21.80 15.14
C THR A 375 16.43 -21.37 16.61
N VAL A 376 15.40 -21.65 17.42
CA VAL A 376 15.35 -21.26 18.84
C VAL A 376 16.02 -22.31 19.71
N GLU A 377 17.11 -21.93 20.36
CA GLU A 377 17.82 -22.71 21.36
C GLU A 377 17.25 -22.44 22.75
N THR A 378 17.15 -21.16 23.12
CA THR A 378 16.66 -20.69 24.42
C THR A 378 15.51 -19.71 24.20
N PRO A 379 14.25 -20.10 24.46
CA PRO A 379 13.12 -19.17 24.37
C PRO A 379 13.31 -17.96 25.28
N ASP A 380 12.99 -16.77 24.77
CA ASP A 380 12.94 -15.53 25.56
C ASP A 380 11.81 -15.58 26.61
N GLU A 381 11.95 -14.84 27.71
CA GLU A 381 10.96 -14.77 28.80
C GLU A 381 9.57 -14.30 28.33
N VAL A 382 9.49 -13.56 27.22
CA VAL A 382 8.20 -13.17 26.62
C VAL A 382 7.42 -14.36 26.03
N CYS A 383 8.06 -15.51 25.84
CA CYS A 383 7.45 -16.72 25.29
C CYS A 383 6.68 -17.49 26.37
N THR A 384 5.55 -16.96 26.81
CA THR A 384 4.62 -17.64 27.73
C THR A 384 3.54 -18.44 27.00
N PHE A 385 3.65 -18.55 25.68
CA PHE A 385 2.81 -19.34 24.79
C PHE A 385 3.57 -20.60 24.33
N ASP A 386 2.87 -21.54 23.69
CA ASP A 386 3.47 -22.75 23.13
C ASP A 386 4.25 -22.41 21.84
N LEU A 387 5.54 -22.09 21.97
CA LEU A 387 6.43 -21.84 20.85
C LEU A 387 6.75 -23.16 20.11
N VAL A 388 6.23 -23.30 18.90
CA VAL A 388 6.46 -24.46 18.03
C VAL A 388 7.89 -24.40 17.49
N ARG A 389 8.78 -25.24 18.04
CA ARG A 389 10.21 -25.30 17.65
C ARG A 389 10.53 -26.46 16.71
N GLU A 390 9.66 -27.45 16.61
CA GLU A 390 9.80 -28.59 15.72
C GLU A 390 8.52 -28.78 14.90
N PRO A 391 8.64 -29.28 13.65
CA PRO A 391 7.48 -29.64 12.84
C PRO A 391 6.50 -30.49 13.66
N ARG A 392 5.25 -30.05 13.80
CA ARG A 392 4.25 -30.74 14.63
C ARG A 392 2.92 -30.89 13.91
N ASP A 393 2.47 -32.12 13.71
CA ASP A 393 1.11 -32.38 13.26
C ASP A 393 0.12 -31.95 14.36
N ALA A 394 -0.93 -31.24 13.97
CA ALA A 394 -1.98 -30.76 14.86
C ALA A 394 -3.25 -30.48 14.05
N GLU A 395 -4.40 -30.75 14.63
CA GLU A 395 -5.67 -30.26 14.07
C GLU A 395 -5.72 -28.74 14.22
N VAL A 396 -5.95 -28.02 13.12
CA VAL A 396 -5.98 -26.56 13.10
C VAL A 396 -7.27 -26.10 12.43
N ARG A 397 -8.11 -25.36 13.16
CA ARG A 397 -9.38 -24.83 12.65
C ARG A 397 -9.34 -23.33 12.43
N ASN A 398 -8.60 -22.60 13.25
CA ASN A 398 -8.44 -21.15 13.12
C ASN A 398 -6.97 -20.75 13.21
N VAL A 399 -6.48 -20.08 12.17
CA VAL A 399 -5.12 -19.54 12.12
C VAL A 399 -5.16 -18.03 12.07
N LEU A 400 -4.36 -17.42 12.94
CA LEU A 400 -4.08 -15.99 12.93
C LEU A 400 -2.68 -15.75 12.37
N THR A 401 -2.49 -14.75 11.51
CA THR A 401 -1.15 -14.35 11.05
C THR A 401 -0.92 -12.86 11.22
N ASN A 402 0.25 -12.48 11.74
CA ASN A 402 0.63 -11.11 12.07
C ASN A 402 1.67 -10.55 11.09
N SER A 403 1.54 -9.26 10.75
CA SER A 403 2.52 -8.53 9.94
C SER A 403 2.66 -7.10 10.44
N PHE A 404 3.82 -6.76 11.00
CA PHE A 404 4.07 -5.48 11.67
C PHE A 404 5.19 -4.71 10.97
N GLY A 405 4.81 -3.72 10.17
CA GLY A 405 5.73 -2.98 9.31
C GLY A 405 6.49 -1.87 10.01
N PHE A 406 7.68 -1.55 9.49
CA PHE A 406 8.28 -0.23 9.66
C PHE A 406 7.26 0.86 9.36
N GLY A 407 7.43 2.02 9.97
CA GLY A 407 6.46 3.10 9.94
C GLY A 407 5.22 2.88 10.80
N GLY A 408 5.09 1.71 11.44
CA GLY A 408 4.05 1.43 12.43
C GLY A 408 2.76 0.86 11.85
N ALA A 409 2.72 0.46 10.59
CA ALA A 409 1.54 -0.17 10.01
C ALA A 409 1.46 -1.64 10.44
N ASN A 410 0.41 -2.00 11.19
CA ASN A 410 0.21 -3.36 11.69
C ASN A 410 -1.03 -3.97 11.04
N ALA A 411 -0.93 -5.24 10.66
CA ALA A 411 -2.03 -6.00 10.08
C ALA A 411 -2.09 -7.41 10.66
N THR A 412 -3.30 -7.90 10.89
CA THR A 412 -3.58 -9.26 11.32
C THR A 412 -4.71 -9.84 10.46
N LEU A 413 -4.51 -11.06 9.94
CA LEU A 413 -5.53 -11.82 9.22
C LEU A 413 -5.89 -13.08 10.02
N ILE A 414 -7.15 -13.50 9.91
CA ILE A 414 -7.62 -14.77 10.47
C ILE A 414 -8.29 -15.59 9.37
N PHE A 415 -7.83 -16.82 9.22
CA PHE A 415 -8.38 -17.83 8.33
C PHE A 415 -8.98 -18.96 9.14
N SER A 416 -10.10 -19.50 8.69
CA SER A 416 -10.69 -20.69 9.28
C SER A 416 -10.86 -21.80 8.26
N GLU A 417 -10.83 -23.04 8.75
CA GLU A 417 -11.41 -24.18 8.04
C GLU A 417 -12.82 -23.83 7.56
N PHE A 418 -13.15 -24.22 6.33
CA PHE A 418 -14.46 -23.93 5.76
C PHE A 418 -15.53 -24.83 6.37
N GLU A 419 -16.57 -24.21 6.93
CA GLU A 419 -17.77 -24.88 7.38
C GLU A 419 -18.98 -24.41 6.56
N GLU A 420 -19.76 -25.36 6.05
CA GLU A 420 -20.94 -25.09 5.22
C GLU A 420 -21.94 -24.18 5.95
N THR A 421 -22.18 -24.48 7.22
CA THR A 421 -23.08 -23.74 8.11
C THR A 421 -22.32 -23.05 9.22
N ARG A 422 -21.64 -21.94 8.89
CA ARG A 422 -21.05 -21.06 9.90
C ARG A 422 -22.03 -19.97 10.30
N ALA A 423 -22.44 -19.94 11.57
CA ALA A 423 -23.17 -18.82 12.14
C ALA A 423 -22.17 -17.66 12.40
N VAL A 424 -21.98 -16.78 11.42
CA VAL A 424 -21.10 -15.62 11.58
C VAL A 424 -21.92 -14.47 12.12
N THR A 425 -21.73 -14.12 13.39
CA THR A 425 -22.51 -13.07 14.04
C THR A 425 -21.71 -11.79 14.22
N ILE A 426 -21.78 -10.89 13.23
CA ILE A 426 -21.09 -9.59 13.28
C ILE A 426 -22.10 -8.47 13.02
N PRO A 427 -22.08 -7.37 13.78
CA PRO A 427 -22.89 -6.21 13.46
C PRO A 427 -22.46 -5.67 12.10
N PHE A 428 -23.33 -5.81 11.10
CA PHE A 428 -23.19 -5.22 9.79
C PHE A 428 -24.37 -4.26 9.59
N GLU A 429 -24.08 -2.96 9.42
CA GLU A 429 -25.05 -2.03 8.87
C GLU A 429 -25.04 -2.21 7.33
N ASP A 430 -26.21 -2.28 6.70
CA ASP A 430 -26.30 -2.38 5.24
C ASP A 430 -25.86 -1.07 4.59
N THR A 431 -24.56 -0.95 4.30
CA THR A 431 -23.90 0.28 3.83
C THR A 431 -24.02 0.53 2.34
N LYS A 432 -24.81 -0.27 1.59
CA LYS A 432 -24.98 -0.14 0.13
C LYS A 432 -25.53 1.22 -0.33
N THR A 433 -25.90 2.13 0.58
CA THR A 433 -26.39 3.48 0.28
C THR A 433 -25.91 4.51 1.30
N ALA A 434 -24.64 4.98 1.21
CA ALA A 434 -24.19 6.10 2.06
C ALA A 434 -22.98 6.94 1.60
N ILE A 435 -22.45 6.86 0.36
CA ILE A 435 -21.38 7.81 -0.05
C ILE A 435 -21.87 9.26 0.10
N GLY A 436 -23.13 9.54 -0.27
CA GLY A 436 -23.77 10.85 -0.06
C GLY A 436 -23.97 11.27 1.40
N LYS A 437 -23.61 10.43 2.39
CA LYS A 437 -23.57 10.79 3.82
C LYS A 437 -22.15 11.11 4.30
N ILE A 438 -21.15 10.91 3.44
CA ILE A 438 -19.76 11.28 3.70
C ILE A 438 -19.56 12.74 3.31
N ARG A 439 -18.89 13.48 4.19
CA ARG A 439 -18.54 14.87 3.98
C ARG A 439 -17.05 15.06 3.94
N ILE A 440 -16.61 16.02 3.14
CA ILE A 440 -15.30 16.63 3.26
C ILE A 440 -15.50 17.90 4.09
N SER A 441 -15.06 17.88 5.34
CA SER A 441 -15.30 18.96 6.31
C SER A 441 -14.04 19.70 6.72
N GLY A 442 -12.95 19.47 5.97
CA GLY A 442 -11.74 20.27 5.98
C GLY A 442 -10.80 19.86 4.83
N TRP A 443 -10.01 20.82 4.37
CA TRP A 443 -9.04 20.64 3.28
C TRP A 443 -7.83 21.54 3.51
N GLY A 444 -6.66 21.11 3.02
CA GLY A 444 -5.41 21.83 3.18
C GLY A 444 -4.46 21.58 2.04
N ALA A 445 -3.55 22.53 1.78
CA ALA A 445 -2.64 22.45 0.64
C ALA A 445 -1.27 23.06 0.92
N VAL A 446 -0.24 22.44 0.38
CA VAL A 446 1.13 22.97 0.26
C VAL A 446 1.53 22.81 -1.20
N THR A 447 1.76 23.93 -1.87
CA THR A 447 1.94 23.98 -3.33
C THR A 447 3.12 24.87 -3.69
N PRO A 448 3.53 24.92 -4.97
CA PRO A 448 4.49 25.92 -5.42
C PRO A 448 4.02 27.38 -5.25
N ALA A 449 2.72 27.61 -5.05
CA ALA A 449 2.21 28.94 -4.73
C ALA A 449 2.47 29.34 -3.27
N GLY A 450 2.61 28.37 -2.36
CA GLY A 450 2.80 28.63 -0.94
C GLY A 450 2.26 27.55 -0.02
N TRP A 451 2.34 27.85 1.28
CA TRP A 451 1.82 27.00 2.35
C TRP A 451 0.43 27.50 2.74
N GLY A 452 -0.56 26.62 2.66
CA GLY A 452 -1.94 26.92 2.99
C GLY A 452 -2.84 27.05 1.76
N MET A 453 -4.13 26.80 1.96
CA MET A 453 -5.17 26.99 0.95
C MET A 453 -5.27 28.43 0.46
N ALA A 454 -4.98 29.41 1.32
CA ALA A 454 -4.98 30.82 0.93
C ALA A 454 -4.03 31.11 -0.24
N SER A 455 -2.81 30.56 -0.21
CA SER A 455 -1.84 30.74 -1.30
C SER A 455 -2.28 30.02 -2.58
N LEU A 456 -2.91 28.86 -2.48
CA LEU A 456 -3.46 28.15 -3.64
C LEU A 456 -4.61 28.94 -4.28
N VAL A 457 -5.54 29.45 -3.48
CA VAL A 457 -6.66 30.26 -3.96
C VAL A 457 -6.16 31.54 -4.63
N GLU A 458 -5.19 32.24 -4.04
CA GLU A 458 -4.58 33.42 -4.63
C GLU A 458 -3.95 33.12 -6.00
N ALA A 459 -3.24 32.00 -6.15
CA ALA A 459 -2.66 31.61 -7.43
C ALA A 459 -3.72 31.24 -8.49
N ILE A 460 -4.88 30.71 -8.08
CA ILE A 460 -5.99 30.40 -9.00
C ILE A 460 -6.68 31.70 -9.46
N GLU A 461 -6.84 32.66 -8.56
CA GLU A 461 -7.53 33.93 -8.82
C GLU A 461 -6.65 34.93 -9.56
N SER A 462 -5.34 34.94 -9.26
CA SER A 462 -4.33 35.84 -9.83
C SER A 462 -3.08 35.04 -10.28
N PRO A 463 -3.14 34.28 -11.38
CA PRO A 463 -2.03 33.40 -11.84
C PRO A 463 -0.69 34.11 -12.05
N GLU A 464 -0.71 35.40 -12.37
CA GLU A 464 0.48 36.25 -12.52
C GLU A 464 1.26 36.47 -11.22
N SER A 465 0.68 36.15 -10.06
CA SER A 465 1.36 36.17 -8.76
C SER A 465 2.34 35.02 -8.58
N LEU A 466 2.18 33.94 -9.36
CA LEU A 466 3.01 32.75 -9.26
C LEU A 466 4.39 33.04 -9.86
N ALA A 467 5.46 32.69 -9.13
CA ALA A 467 6.84 32.86 -9.59
C ALA A 467 7.06 32.18 -10.96
N GLU A 468 8.07 32.58 -11.74
CA GLU A 468 8.42 31.83 -12.96
C GLU A 468 9.06 30.47 -12.61
N PRO A 469 8.92 29.43 -13.46
CA PRO A 469 9.60 28.16 -13.25
C PRO A 469 11.11 28.34 -13.17
N GLU A 470 11.73 27.64 -12.22
CA GLU A 470 13.18 27.63 -12.07
C GLU A 470 13.82 26.70 -13.10
N ILE A 471 14.98 27.12 -13.63
CA ILE A 471 15.84 26.23 -14.41
C ILE A 471 16.68 25.40 -13.44
N PHE A 472 16.41 24.10 -13.39
CA PHE A 472 17.23 23.15 -12.67
C PHE A 472 18.23 22.49 -13.62
N THR A 473 19.53 22.60 -13.31
CA THR A 473 20.61 21.91 -14.03
C THR A 473 21.35 20.98 -13.08
N ARG A 474 21.66 19.77 -13.55
CA ARG A 474 22.55 18.84 -12.87
C ARG A 474 23.96 19.03 -13.42
N GLU A 475 24.96 18.95 -12.54
CA GLU A 475 26.38 18.99 -12.92
C GLU A 475 26.68 17.90 -13.97
N GLY A 476 27.29 18.27 -15.09
CA GLY A 476 27.53 17.39 -16.25
C GLY A 476 26.32 17.20 -17.19
N ARG A 477 25.21 17.92 -16.96
CA ARG A 477 23.97 17.89 -17.75
C ARG A 477 23.46 19.29 -18.13
N GLU A 478 24.35 20.28 -18.17
CA GLU A 478 24.02 21.69 -18.36
C GLU A 478 23.32 21.97 -19.69
N SER A 479 23.51 21.13 -20.70
CA SER A 479 22.89 21.26 -22.03
C SER A 479 21.40 20.88 -22.09
N ARG A 480 20.81 20.38 -21.01
CA ARG A 480 19.39 19.94 -20.95
C ARG A 480 18.71 20.38 -19.65
N PRO A 481 18.46 21.69 -19.46
CA PRO A 481 17.81 22.21 -18.27
C PRO A 481 16.41 21.64 -18.07
N LEU A 482 16.04 21.46 -16.81
CA LEU A 482 14.70 21.08 -16.35
C LEU A 482 13.95 22.33 -15.91
N LEU A 483 12.66 22.39 -16.16
CA LEU A 483 11.80 23.42 -15.58
C LEU A 483 11.12 22.84 -14.35
N VAL A 484 11.25 23.53 -13.23
CA VAL A 484 10.72 23.06 -11.94
C VAL A 484 10.06 24.18 -11.17
N ARG A 485 9.10 23.81 -10.32
CA ARG A 485 8.41 24.70 -9.39
C ARG A 485 8.48 24.07 -8.00
N ARG A 486 9.31 24.65 -7.15
CA ARG A 486 9.51 24.19 -5.78
C ARG A 486 8.49 24.81 -4.84
N VAL A 487 8.16 24.11 -3.77
CA VAL A 487 7.41 24.71 -2.66
C VAL A 487 8.31 25.79 -2.03
N PRO A 488 7.86 27.05 -1.96
CA PRO A 488 8.66 28.11 -1.34
C PRO A 488 8.82 27.85 0.16
N ARG A 489 9.82 28.50 0.77
CA ARG A 489 9.90 28.49 2.24
C ARG A 489 8.65 29.17 2.82
N PRO A 490 8.10 28.67 3.94
CA PRO A 490 7.01 29.35 4.62
C PRO A 490 7.36 30.81 4.91
N THR A 491 6.47 31.73 4.59
CA THR A 491 6.58 33.16 4.93
C THR A 491 6.48 33.37 6.44
N GLU A 492 5.63 32.58 7.10
CA GLU A 492 5.46 32.56 8.55
C GLU A 492 6.22 31.40 9.22
N LYS A 493 6.52 31.55 10.51
CA LYS A 493 7.16 30.48 11.29
C LYS A 493 6.13 29.41 11.65
N LEU A 494 6.09 28.33 10.88
CA LEU A 494 5.26 27.15 11.18
C LEU A 494 5.86 26.34 12.35
N PRO A 495 5.22 26.28 13.54
CA PRO A 495 5.81 25.64 14.71
C PRO A 495 6.07 24.14 14.54
N PHE A 496 5.18 23.42 13.84
CA PHE A 496 5.27 21.98 13.64
C PHE A 496 6.55 21.57 12.88
N LEU A 497 7.10 22.42 12.02
CA LEU A 497 8.37 22.14 11.31
C LEU A 497 9.58 22.03 12.25
N ARG A 498 9.46 22.49 13.51
CA ARG A 498 10.51 22.34 14.52
C ARG A 498 10.48 20.99 15.23
N ASP A 499 9.43 20.21 15.02
CA ASP A 499 9.32 18.88 15.60
C ASP A 499 10.57 18.06 15.27
N PRO A 500 11.25 17.45 16.27
CA PRO A 500 12.43 16.63 16.04
C PRO A 500 12.25 15.58 14.94
N ARG A 501 11.05 15.02 14.82
CA ARG A 501 10.68 14.02 13.84
C ARG A 501 10.70 14.59 12.41
N LEU A 502 10.24 15.83 12.21
CA LEU A 502 10.21 16.46 10.89
C LEU A 502 11.54 17.09 10.45
N ARG A 503 12.42 17.44 11.39
CA ARG A 503 13.77 17.94 11.05
C ARG A 503 14.56 16.97 10.20
N ARG A 504 14.30 15.67 10.34
CA ARG A 504 14.96 14.58 9.60
C ARG A 504 14.08 13.92 8.54
N ALA A 505 12.82 14.35 8.41
CA ALA A 505 11.92 13.81 7.42
C ALA A 505 12.17 14.41 6.02
N SER A 506 11.77 13.67 5.00
CA SER A 506 11.73 14.11 3.60
C SER A 506 10.83 15.35 3.38
N PRO A 507 11.11 16.17 2.35
CA PRO A 507 10.22 17.26 1.93
C PRO A 507 8.74 16.83 1.80
N ILE A 508 8.47 15.71 1.14
CA ILE A 508 7.10 15.19 0.97
C ILE A 508 6.40 14.98 2.31
N ALA A 509 7.08 14.45 3.33
CA ALA A 509 6.51 14.28 4.66
C ALA A 509 6.15 15.62 5.32
N ARG A 510 6.97 16.67 5.12
CA ARG A 510 6.71 18.01 5.66
C ARG A 510 5.54 18.68 4.96
N PHE A 511 5.46 18.57 3.63
CA PHE A 511 4.35 19.10 2.83
C PHE A 511 3.03 18.44 3.26
N SER A 512 3.04 17.12 3.37
CA SER A 512 1.87 16.33 3.76
C SER A 512 1.38 16.64 5.17
N VAL A 513 2.29 16.82 6.14
CA VAL A 513 1.90 17.24 7.49
C VAL A 513 1.33 18.66 7.49
N GLY A 514 1.94 19.59 6.73
CA GLY A 514 1.41 20.95 6.61
C GLY A 514 -0.02 20.98 6.08
N ALA A 515 -0.26 20.28 4.97
CA ALA A 515 -1.58 20.16 4.36
C ALA A 515 -2.59 19.46 5.30
N ALA A 516 -2.18 18.39 5.97
CA ALA A 516 -3.07 17.63 6.85
C ALA A 516 -3.43 18.38 8.14
N LEU A 517 -2.50 19.14 8.73
CA LEU A 517 -2.78 19.97 9.91
C LEU A 517 -3.79 21.08 9.59
N GLU A 518 -3.69 21.68 8.40
CA GLU A 518 -4.69 22.62 7.91
C GLU A 518 -6.05 21.94 7.69
N ALA A 519 -6.07 20.77 7.04
CA ALA A 519 -7.30 20.03 6.75
C ALA A 519 -8.04 19.56 8.02
N ILE A 520 -7.33 19.06 9.04
CA ILE A 520 -7.96 18.54 10.26
C ILE A 520 -8.45 19.66 11.19
N GLY A 521 -7.69 20.75 11.29
CA GLY A 521 -7.94 21.82 12.25
C GLY A 521 -7.63 21.44 13.72
N GLU A 522 -7.48 22.44 14.58
CA GLU A 522 -7.00 22.27 15.95
C GLU A 522 -7.97 21.47 16.85
N ALA A 523 -9.27 21.73 16.76
CA ALA A 523 -10.27 21.08 17.60
C ALA A 523 -10.34 19.56 17.36
N ARG A 524 -10.35 19.14 16.09
CA ARG A 524 -10.36 17.71 15.74
C ARG A 524 -9.03 17.05 16.07
N LEU A 525 -7.91 17.75 15.88
CA LEU A 525 -6.59 17.24 16.26
C LEU A 525 -6.51 16.93 17.76
N GLU A 526 -7.07 17.78 18.62
CA GLU A 526 -7.13 17.51 20.06
C GLU A 526 -8.03 16.32 20.39
N ALA A 527 -9.17 16.18 19.71
CA ALA A 527 -10.06 15.03 19.83
C ALA A 527 -9.38 13.71 19.38
N VAL A 528 -8.52 13.75 18.36
CA VAL A 528 -7.71 12.58 17.97
C VAL A 528 -6.69 12.23 19.04
N LYS A 529 -5.94 13.23 19.56
CA LYS A 529 -4.91 13.01 20.58
C LYS A 529 -5.46 12.52 21.92
N SER A 530 -6.67 12.93 22.28
CA SER A 530 -7.38 12.44 23.47
C SER A 530 -8.03 11.06 23.27
N GLY A 531 -8.09 10.55 22.03
CA GLY A 531 -8.69 9.27 21.68
C GLY A 531 -10.20 9.32 21.48
N GLU A 532 -10.82 10.51 21.44
CA GLU A 532 -12.23 10.70 21.14
C GLU A 532 -12.55 10.41 19.66
N ILE A 533 -11.59 10.65 18.75
CA ILE A 533 -11.71 10.35 17.32
C ILE A 533 -10.68 9.27 16.94
N ARG A 534 -11.15 8.13 16.43
CA ARG A 534 -10.29 7.13 15.75
C ARG A 534 -9.99 7.63 14.34
N LEU A 535 -8.86 8.31 14.17
CA LEU A 535 -8.45 8.84 12.87
C LEU A 535 -7.76 7.78 12.00
N GLY A 536 -8.34 7.49 10.84
CA GLY A 536 -7.71 6.72 9.76
C GLY A 536 -6.88 7.59 8.82
N VAL A 537 -5.93 6.99 8.11
CA VAL A 537 -5.09 7.68 7.12
C VAL A 537 -5.02 6.89 5.82
N VAL A 538 -5.30 7.54 4.70
CA VAL A 538 -4.99 6.98 3.37
C VAL A 538 -4.04 7.95 2.67
N TYR A 539 -2.84 7.47 2.36
CA TYR A 539 -1.79 8.26 1.74
C TYR A 539 -1.54 7.74 0.32
N ALA A 540 -1.66 8.60 -0.69
CA ALA A 540 -1.42 8.28 -2.10
C ALA A 540 -0.23 9.07 -2.67
N TYR A 541 0.62 8.44 -3.48
CA TYR A 541 1.62 9.12 -4.30
C TYR A 541 2.15 8.22 -5.43
N VAL A 542 3.06 8.77 -6.25
CA VAL A 542 3.68 8.07 -7.38
C VAL A 542 5.12 7.64 -7.06
N ASN A 543 6.05 8.58 -6.86
CA ASN A 543 7.46 8.21 -6.70
C ASN A 543 7.91 8.10 -5.24
N GLY A 544 7.30 8.88 -4.34
CA GLY A 544 7.59 8.84 -2.90
C GLY A 544 8.82 9.66 -2.51
N CYS A 545 9.63 9.16 -1.58
CA CYS A 545 10.72 9.91 -0.92
C CYS A 545 12.02 10.00 -1.73
N VAL A 546 11.94 10.50 -2.96
CA VAL A 546 13.03 10.42 -3.95
C VAL A 546 14.28 11.19 -3.55
N ASN A 547 14.18 12.27 -2.76
CA ASN A 547 15.34 13.03 -2.29
C ASN A 547 16.22 12.19 -1.36
N TYR A 548 15.60 11.44 -0.45
CA TYR A 548 16.32 10.58 0.49
C TYR A 548 16.79 9.31 -0.19
N SER A 549 15.97 8.70 -1.04
CA SER A 549 16.35 7.55 -1.87
C SER A 549 17.59 7.85 -2.70
N SER A 550 17.61 8.97 -3.42
CA SER A 550 18.74 9.39 -4.26
C SER A 550 20.04 9.57 -3.47
N ARG A 551 19.98 10.18 -2.28
CA ARG A 551 21.14 10.36 -1.40
C ARG A 551 21.65 9.02 -0.86
N PHE A 552 20.75 8.22 -0.30
CA PHE A 552 21.09 6.92 0.25
C PHE A 552 21.69 6.00 -0.83
N TYR A 553 21.10 5.99 -2.04
CA TYR A 553 21.59 5.20 -3.16
C TYR A 553 22.98 5.64 -3.61
N GLY A 554 23.24 6.95 -3.61
CA GLY A 554 24.57 7.50 -3.89
C GLY A 554 25.64 7.07 -2.87
N GLU A 555 25.30 7.05 -1.58
CA GLU A 555 26.18 6.56 -0.52
C GLU A 555 26.41 5.05 -0.64
N ALA A 556 25.34 4.26 -0.74
CA ALA A 556 25.39 2.81 -0.79
C ALA A 556 26.07 2.23 -2.05
N LEU A 557 25.98 2.93 -3.20
CA LEU A 557 26.73 2.53 -4.40
C LEU A 557 28.21 2.87 -4.33
N ARG A 558 28.60 3.90 -3.57
CA ARG A 558 30.00 4.29 -3.39
C ARG A 558 30.69 3.35 -2.40
N ASP A 559 30.08 3.20 -1.24
CA ASP A 559 30.56 2.31 -0.18
C ASP A 559 29.37 1.90 0.72
N PRO A 560 28.84 0.66 0.58
CA PRO A 560 27.70 0.21 1.37
C PRO A 560 28.00 0.16 2.87
N ALA A 561 29.27 0.04 3.29
CA ALA A 561 29.65 0.04 4.71
C ALA A 561 29.49 1.43 5.38
N LEU A 562 29.46 2.49 4.57
CA LEU A 562 29.33 3.88 5.03
C LEU A 562 27.95 4.48 4.75
N ALA A 563 27.02 3.68 4.22
CA ALA A 563 25.67 4.14 3.91
C ALA A 563 24.93 4.58 5.19
N SER A 564 24.23 5.71 5.14
CA SER A 564 23.65 6.31 6.34
C SER A 564 22.42 5.54 6.86
N PRO A 565 22.44 5.06 8.13
CA PRO A 565 21.27 4.45 8.76
C PRO A 565 20.14 5.44 9.03
N ILE A 566 20.42 6.75 8.94
CA ILE A 566 19.41 7.80 9.13
C ILE A 566 18.60 8.00 7.84
N LEU A 567 19.23 7.81 6.67
CA LEU A 567 18.56 8.06 5.40
C LEU A 567 17.68 6.88 4.96
N PHE A 568 18.12 5.65 5.19
CA PHE A 568 17.42 4.46 4.68
C PHE A 568 15.95 4.34 5.11
N PRO A 569 15.57 4.57 6.38
CA PRO A 569 14.16 4.49 6.78
C PRO A 569 13.24 5.43 6.01
N GLU A 570 13.75 6.58 5.55
CA GLU A 570 13.00 7.55 4.76
C GLU A 570 12.80 7.09 3.31
N THR A 571 13.57 6.11 2.81
CA THR A 571 13.41 5.58 1.45
C THR A 571 12.26 4.59 1.34
N VAL A 572 11.70 4.14 2.47
CA VAL A 572 10.59 3.19 2.50
C VAL A 572 9.30 3.93 2.17
N TYR A 573 8.49 3.33 1.29
CA TYR A 573 7.28 3.93 0.76
C TYR A 573 6.33 4.51 1.83
N ASN A 574 6.15 3.83 2.97
CA ASN A 574 5.22 4.31 4.00
C ASN A 574 5.81 5.33 5.00
N ALA A 575 7.06 5.78 4.82
CA ALA A 575 7.67 6.74 5.75
C ALA A 575 6.84 8.04 5.91
N PRO A 576 6.36 8.71 4.83
CA PRO A 576 5.56 9.93 4.97
C PRO A 576 4.26 9.70 5.76
N ALA A 577 3.57 8.59 5.50
CA ALA A 577 2.35 8.23 6.21
C ALA A 577 2.62 7.94 7.70
N SER A 578 3.80 7.40 8.04
CA SER A 578 4.24 7.21 9.42
C SER A 578 4.48 8.54 10.14
N HIS A 579 5.20 9.47 9.50
CA HIS A 579 5.40 10.82 10.07
C HIS A 579 4.07 11.52 10.34
N LEU A 580 3.19 11.47 9.36
CA LEU A 580 1.85 12.01 9.46
C LEU A 580 1.07 11.40 10.62
N SER A 581 0.99 10.07 10.68
CA SER A 581 0.25 9.34 11.71
C SER A 581 0.73 9.68 13.11
N SER A 582 2.05 9.74 13.32
CA SER A 582 2.62 10.05 14.62
C SER A 582 2.32 11.47 15.09
N LEU A 583 2.40 12.44 14.19
CA LEU A 583 2.17 13.85 14.54
C LEU A 583 0.69 14.16 14.78
N LEU A 584 -0.20 13.44 14.09
CA LEU A 584 -1.64 13.55 14.29
C LEU A 584 -2.15 12.71 15.47
N GLY A 585 -1.37 11.74 15.96
CA GLY A 585 -1.81 10.80 17.01
C GLY A 585 -2.68 9.66 16.48
N CYS A 586 -2.50 9.26 15.22
CA CYS A 586 -3.29 8.20 14.60
C CYS A 586 -2.92 6.82 15.17
N HIS A 587 -3.94 6.05 15.52
CA HIS A 587 -3.78 4.66 16.02
C HIS A 587 -4.66 3.64 15.30
N ALA A 588 -5.58 4.09 14.46
CA ALA A 588 -6.47 3.26 13.66
C ALA A 588 -5.78 2.77 12.37
N ILE A 589 -6.57 2.32 11.40
CA ILE A 589 -6.08 1.82 10.12
C ILE A 589 -5.37 2.93 9.30
N ASN A 590 -4.24 2.55 8.67
CA ASN A 590 -3.48 3.39 7.76
C ASN A 590 -3.08 2.61 6.51
N TYR A 591 -3.40 3.13 5.32
CA TYR A 591 -2.87 2.65 4.04
C TYR A 591 -1.96 3.67 3.39
N THR A 592 -0.82 3.19 2.89
CA THR A 592 -0.05 3.89 1.86
C THR A 592 -0.32 3.18 0.54
N ILE A 593 -0.91 3.89 -0.42
CA ILE A 593 -1.16 3.37 -1.76
C ILE A 593 -0.21 4.03 -2.76
N VAL A 594 0.35 3.24 -3.66
CA VAL A 594 1.34 3.69 -4.64
C VAL A 594 0.86 3.36 -6.04
N GLY A 595 0.87 4.34 -6.93
CA GLY A 595 0.49 4.11 -8.31
C GLY A 595 0.71 5.38 -9.11
N ASP A 596 -0.32 5.91 -9.73
CA ASP A 596 -0.26 7.16 -10.48
C ASP A 596 -1.20 8.21 -9.88
N SER A 597 -1.43 9.28 -10.64
CA SER A 597 -2.34 10.37 -10.29
C SER A 597 -3.75 9.90 -9.90
N SER A 598 -4.33 8.92 -10.60
CA SER A 598 -5.71 8.43 -10.37
C SER A 598 -5.91 7.84 -8.97
N GLN A 599 -4.83 7.38 -8.32
CA GLN A 599 -4.90 6.72 -7.02
C GLN A 599 -5.43 7.62 -5.91
N PHE A 600 -5.31 8.94 -6.01
CA PHE A 600 -5.90 9.82 -5.00
C PHE A 600 -7.43 9.67 -4.93
N LEU A 601 -8.11 9.43 -6.06
CA LEU A 601 -9.54 9.14 -6.07
C LEU A 601 -9.83 7.78 -5.43
N SER A 602 -9.03 6.75 -5.73
CA SER A 602 -9.13 5.46 -5.03
C SER A 602 -8.89 5.60 -3.51
N ALA A 603 -8.00 6.50 -3.09
CA ALA A 603 -7.78 6.80 -1.68
C ALA A 603 -9.03 7.41 -1.01
N MET A 604 -9.72 8.32 -1.71
CA MET A 604 -10.99 8.89 -1.24
C MET A 604 -12.07 7.82 -1.12
N GLU A 605 -12.13 6.88 -2.07
CA GLU A 605 -13.06 5.74 -2.01
C GLU A 605 -12.78 4.85 -0.80
N ILE A 606 -11.52 4.45 -0.61
CA ILE A 606 -11.09 3.64 0.55
C ILE A 606 -11.48 4.35 1.86
N ALA A 607 -11.24 5.65 1.96
CA ALA A 607 -11.59 6.44 3.14
C ALA A 607 -13.10 6.48 3.39
N ALA A 608 -13.90 6.73 2.35
CA ALA A 608 -15.35 6.72 2.44
C ALA A 608 -15.88 5.36 2.90
N ARG A 609 -15.33 4.25 2.37
CA ARG A 609 -15.71 2.89 2.78
C ARG A 609 -15.33 2.58 4.23
N TRP A 610 -14.15 3.01 4.70
CA TRP A 610 -13.78 2.83 6.10
C TRP A 610 -14.68 3.59 7.06
N LEU A 611 -15.06 4.80 6.67
CA LEU A 611 -16.07 5.55 7.38
C LEU A 611 -17.35 4.73 7.40
N GLU A 612 -17.94 4.33 6.27
CA GLU A 612 -19.15 3.49 6.17
C GLU A 612 -19.10 2.16 6.96
N GLU A 613 -17.93 1.56 7.10
CA GLU A 613 -17.73 0.32 7.87
C GLU A 613 -17.48 0.57 9.37
N ASN A 614 -17.46 1.83 9.81
CA ASN A 614 -17.22 2.25 11.19
C ASN A 614 -15.83 1.80 11.70
N ARG A 615 -14.86 1.73 10.78
CA ARG A 615 -13.47 1.40 11.11
C ARG A 615 -12.74 2.57 11.77
N CYS A 616 -13.20 3.78 11.47
CA CYS A 616 -12.68 5.05 11.96
C CYS A 616 -13.82 6.06 12.06
N ASP A 617 -13.61 7.10 12.86
CA ASP A 617 -14.59 8.17 13.07
C ASP A 617 -14.33 9.36 12.13
N GLY A 618 -13.07 9.52 11.69
CA GLY A 618 -12.64 10.47 10.66
C GLY A 618 -11.50 9.86 9.84
N VAL A 619 -11.27 10.37 8.63
CA VAL A 619 -10.14 9.95 7.77
C VAL A 619 -9.45 11.15 7.16
N ILE A 620 -8.12 11.16 7.22
CA ILE A 620 -7.29 12.08 6.46
C ILE A 620 -6.81 11.37 5.19
N VAL A 621 -7.19 11.91 4.03
CA VAL A 621 -6.73 11.47 2.70
C VAL A 621 -5.65 12.45 2.24
N VAL A 622 -4.45 11.97 1.93
CA VAL A 622 -3.31 12.82 1.54
C VAL A 622 -2.74 12.38 0.22
N GLY A 623 -2.50 13.34 -0.67
CA GLY A 623 -1.73 13.15 -1.89
C GLY A 623 -0.52 14.06 -1.83
N GLY A 624 0.67 13.52 -2.01
CA GLY A 624 1.91 14.28 -1.90
C GLY A 624 2.95 13.81 -2.88
N GLU A 625 3.85 14.70 -3.27
CA GLU A 625 4.96 14.38 -4.14
C GLU A 625 6.14 15.30 -3.83
N GLU A 626 7.35 14.79 -4.02
CA GLU A 626 8.57 15.60 -3.98
C GLU A 626 9.40 15.33 -5.23
N PHE A 627 10.35 16.24 -5.47
CA PHE A 627 11.14 16.20 -6.68
C PHE A 627 12.64 16.21 -6.38
N ASP A 628 13.39 15.40 -7.14
CA ASP A 628 14.84 15.43 -7.22
C ASP A 628 15.31 15.24 -8.68
N TRP A 629 16.63 15.23 -8.92
CA TRP A 629 17.20 15.06 -10.26
C TRP A 629 16.88 13.70 -10.91
N LEU A 630 16.70 12.63 -10.12
CA LEU A 630 16.45 11.28 -10.59
C LEU A 630 15.08 11.19 -11.28
N CYS A 631 14.04 11.66 -10.58
CA CYS A 631 12.69 11.75 -11.12
C CYS A 631 12.65 12.69 -12.32
N ALA A 632 13.31 13.84 -12.22
CA ALA A 632 13.40 14.79 -13.30
C ALA A 632 13.95 14.22 -14.60
N GLU A 633 15.08 13.50 -14.52
CA GLU A 633 15.69 12.86 -15.68
C GLU A 633 14.80 11.74 -16.22
N ALA A 634 14.09 11.02 -15.34
CA ALA A 634 13.17 9.96 -15.76
C ALA A 634 12.03 10.54 -16.59
N TYR A 635 11.38 11.60 -16.12
CA TYR A 635 10.28 12.22 -16.85
C TYR A 635 10.73 12.96 -18.12
N GLN A 636 11.94 13.52 -18.14
CA GLN A 636 12.55 14.07 -19.36
C GLN A 636 12.66 13.07 -20.51
N LEU A 637 12.61 11.75 -20.24
CA LEU A 637 12.61 10.72 -21.29
C LEU A 637 11.29 10.70 -22.08
N PHE A 638 10.22 11.26 -21.51
CA PHE A 638 8.87 11.23 -22.05
C PHE A 638 8.40 12.62 -22.50
N GLY A 639 8.93 13.71 -21.96
CA GLY A 639 8.64 15.08 -22.41
C GLY A 639 9.66 16.11 -21.95
N SER A 640 10.10 17.00 -22.86
CA SER A 640 11.13 18.01 -22.58
C SER A 640 10.59 19.37 -22.13
N GLU A 641 9.28 19.62 -22.23
CA GLU A 641 8.67 20.94 -21.98
C GLU A 641 7.81 20.97 -20.69
N THR A 642 7.74 19.86 -19.96
CA THR A 642 6.96 19.76 -18.73
C THR A 642 7.65 20.50 -17.59
N VAL A 643 6.89 21.34 -16.89
CA VAL A 643 7.31 21.97 -15.63
C VAL A 643 6.95 21.02 -14.49
N TYR A 644 7.91 20.50 -13.75
CA TYR A 644 7.65 19.59 -12.62
C TYR A 644 7.41 20.37 -11.32
N ALA A 645 6.53 19.87 -10.47
CA ALA A 645 6.18 20.50 -9.21
C ALA A 645 6.23 19.51 -8.04
N GLU A 646 6.43 20.05 -6.85
CA GLU A 646 6.35 19.31 -5.59
C GLU A 646 5.30 19.93 -4.65
N GLY A 647 4.86 19.19 -3.66
CA GLY A 647 3.90 19.65 -2.66
C GLY A 647 2.95 18.54 -2.21
N ALA A 648 1.88 18.92 -1.53
CA ALA A 648 0.86 18.00 -1.06
C ALA A 648 -0.50 18.69 -0.89
N ALA A 649 -1.57 17.91 -0.86
CA ALA A 649 -2.87 18.34 -0.37
C ALA A 649 -3.52 17.23 0.46
N ALA A 650 -4.40 17.64 1.36
CA ALA A 650 -5.10 16.75 2.26
C ALA A 650 -6.58 17.10 2.35
N LEU A 651 -7.41 16.09 2.56
CA LEU A 651 -8.84 16.19 2.82
C LEU A 651 -9.17 15.47 4.13
N TYR A 652 -9.97 16.09 4.98
CA TYR A 652 -10.56 15.46 6.15
C TYR A 652 -12.00 15.03 5.83
N LEU A 653 -12.24 13.72 5.90
CA LEU A 653 -13.54 13.10 5.63
C LEU A 653 -14.16 12.59 6.93
N GLU A 654 -15.48 12.79 7.09
CA GLU A 654 -16.25 12.27 8.21
C GLU A 654 -17.69 11.89 7.81
N ARG A 655 -18.38 11.11 8.65
CA ARG A 655 -19.81 10.82 8.46
C ARG A 655 -20.67 11.95 9.03
N GLY A 656 -21.68 12.41 8.29
CA GLY A 656 -22.66 13.36 8.79
C GLY A 656 -22.10 14.77 9.06
N GLY A 657 -22.89 15.67 9.65
CA GLY A 657 -22.51 17.06 9.95
C GLY A 657 -23.45 18.11 9.34
N GLU A 658 -23.29 19.40 9.68
CA GLU A 658 -24.01 20.52 9.01
C GLU A 658 -23.07 21.38 8.13
N ALA A 659 -21.76 21.31 8.37
CA ALA A 659 -20.72 22.08 7.69
C ALA A 659 -19.89 21.22 6.71
N GLY A 660 -19.23 21.86 5.74
CA GLY A 660 -18.38 21.20 4.73
C GLY A 660 -19.11 20.92 3.40
N VAL A 661 -18.46 20.12 2.54
CA VAL A 661 -18.98 19.75 1.22
C VAL A 661 -19.35 18.27 1.20
N SER A 662 -20.40 17.93 0.46
CA SER A 662 -20.86 16.55 0.33
C SER A 662 -20.07 15.84 -0.77
N LEU A 663 -19.60 14.62 -0.47
CA LEU A 663 -19.06 13.70 -1.45
C LEU A 663 -20.26 13.02 -2.12
N ASP A 664 -20.76 13.61 -3.21
CA ASP A 664 -21.99 13.16 -3.87
C ASP A 664 -21.81 11.82 -4.56
N SER A 665 -20.75 11.74 -5.37
CA SER A 665 -20.43 10.55 -6.15
C SER A 665 -18.93 10.41 -6.33
N LEU A 666 -18.48 9.16 -6.34
CA LEU A 666 -17.14 8.76 -6.73
C LEU A 666 -17.30 7.62 -7.73
N ILE A 667 -16.92 7.90 -8.97
CA ILE A 667 -17.10 7.03 -10.13
C ILE A 667 -15.74 6.49 -10.55
N GLY A 668 -15.61 5.18 -10.63
CA GLY A 668 -14.35 4.50 -10.97
C GLY A 668 -13.71 3.82 -9.75
N PRO A 669 -12.52 3.20 -9.91
CA PRO A 669 -11.72 3.18 -11.14
C PRO A 669 -12.39 2.42 -12.29
N GLU A 670 -12.58 3.10 -13.42
CA GLU A 670 -12.92 2.46 -14.70
C GLU A 670 -11.65 2.17 -15.49
N LEU A 671 -11.66 1.12 -16.31
CA LEU A 671 -10.47 0.63 -17.00
C LEU A 671 -10.43 1.06 -18.48
N TYR A 672 -9.24 1.39 -18.98
CA TYR A 672 -8.97 1.38 -20.41
C TYR A 672 -8.07 0.20 -20.77
N THR A 673 -8.26 -0.36 -21.95
CA THR A 673 -7.45 -1.46 -22.48
C THR A 673 -7.16 -1.19 -23.95
N ASN A 674 -6.38 -2.05 -24.61
CA ASN A 674 -6.24 -1.98 -26.06
C ASN A 674 -7.59 -2.14 -26.80
N ALA A 675 -8.55 -2.87 -26.21
CA ALA A 675 -9.89 -3.04 -26.77
C ALA A 675 -10.85 -1.90 -26.41
N HIS A 676 -10.58 -1.19 -25.31
CA HIS A 676 -11.35 -0.03 -24.85
C HIS A 676 -10.40 1.16 -24.64
N PRO A 677 -10.09 1.93 -25.70
CA PRO A 677 -9.10 3.00 -25.64
C PRO A 677 -9.38 4.08 -24.60
N ARG A 678 -8.31 4.75 -24.15
CA ARG A 678 -8.33 5.85 -23.18
C ARG A 678 -9.39 6.92 -23.50
N GLY A 679 -9.47 7.41 -24.74
CA GLY A 679 -10.48 8.41 -25.13
C GLY A 679 -11.93 7.95 -25.03
N ASP A 680 -12.23 6.65 -25.10
CA ASP A 680 -13.59 6.14 -24.85
C ASP A 680 -13.90 6.09 -23.35
N LEU A 681 -12.92 5.72 -22.53
CA LEU A 681 -13.03 5.71 -21.08
C LEU A 681 -13.36 7.10 -20.54
N ILE A 682 -12.59 8.10 -20.95
CA ILE A 682 -12.77 9.48 -20.47
C ILE A 682 -14.15 10.01 -20.85
N ARG A 683 -14.62 9.73 -22.08
CA ARG A 683 -15.98 10.08 -22.50
C ARG A 683 -17.06 9.42 -21.65
N ARG A 684 -16.96 8.12 -21.36
CA ARG A 684 -17.92 7.43 -20.47
C ARG A 684 -17.94 8.03 -19.07
N VAL A 685 -16.76 8.31 -18.54
CA VAL A 685 -16.60 8.93 -17.22
C VAL A 685 -17.22 10.33 -17.18
N ALA A 686 -17.04 11.13 -18.23
CA ALA A 686 -17.66 12.45 -18.38
C ALA A 686 -19.20 12.36 -18.53
N GLU A 687 -19.72 11.46 -19.38
CA GLU A 687 -21.16 11.24 -19.56
C GLU A 687 -21.86 10.82 -18.25
N LYS A 688 -21.21 9.97 -17.44
CA LYS A 688 -21.71 9.58 -16.12
C LYS A 688 -21.74 10.74 -15.14
N ALA A 689 -20.84 11.70 -15.26
CA ALA A 689 -20.87 12.93 -14.47
C ALA A 689 -22.02 13.86 -14.90
N GLU A 690 -22.35 13.94 -16.20
CA GLU A 690 -23.42 14.78 -16.73
C GLU A 690 -24.84 14.25 -16.46
N THR A 691 -25.00 12.94 -16.31
CA THR A 691 -26.30 12.27 -16.12
C THR A 691 -26.82 12.30 -14.67
N GLN A 692 -25.99 12.69 -13.70
CA GLN A 692 -26.36 12.94 -12.31
C GLN A 692 -26.74 14.44 -12.16
N GLN A 693 -27.94 14.77 -11.66
CA GLN A 693 -28.53 16.13 -11.76
C GLN A 693 -27.65 17.25 -11.13
N GLY A 694 -27.06 18.14 -11.94
CA GLY A 694 -26.46 19.39 -11.43
C GLY A 694 -25.62 20.18 -12.45
N LYS A 695 -25.67 21.52 -12.41
CA LYS A 695 -24.88 22.42 -13.30
C LYS A 695 -23.39 22.40 -12.92
N VAL A 696 -22.56 21.89 -13.81
CA VAL A 696 -21.18 21.47 -13.54
C VAL A 696 -20.14 22.61 -13.67
N ALA A 697 -19.11 22.60 -12.83
CA ALA A 697 -17.79 23.20 -13.05
C ALA A 697 -16.72 22.08 -12.97
N ASP A 698 -15.87 21.94 -13.98
CA ASP A 698 -14.89 20.85 -14.14
C ASP A 698 -13.47 21.43 -14.03
N SER A 699 -12.53 20.68 -13.48
CA SER A 699 -11.10 20.95 -13.56
C SER A 699 -10.40 19.84 -14.36
N THR A 700 -10.22 20.05 -15.67
CA THR A 700 -9.44 19.15 -16.54
C THR A 700 -7.97 19.13 -16.16
N LEU A 701 -7.35 17.95 -16.27
CA LEU A 701 -5.97 17.65 -15.88
C LEU A 701 -5.00 17.54 -17.06
N PHE A 702 -3.72 17.70 -16.71
CA PHE A 702 -2.51 17.32 -17.44
C PHE A 702 -2.02 18.13 -18.66
N THR A 703 -0.89 17.64 -19.19
CA THR A 703 0.40 18.27 -19.55
C THR A 703 0.55 18.84 -20.97
N ARG A 704 1.53 19.74 -21.17
CA ARG A 704 1.95 20.24 -22.51
C ARG A 704 2.44 19.18 -23.53
N ALA A 705 2.31 17.88 -23.27
CA ALA A 705 2.48 16.85 -24.28
C ALA A 705 1.16 16.69 -25.08
N SER A 706 1.08 17.35 -26.23
CA SER A 706 -0.12 17.51 -27.08
C SER A 706 -0.89 16.26 -27.50
N ARG A 707 -0.45 15.04 -27.15
CA ARG A 707 -1.11 13.78 -27.51
C ARG A 707 -1.91 13.16 -26.37
N ASP A 708 -1.42 13.26 -25.14
CA ASP A 708 -2.05 12.60 -23.98
C ASP A 708 -3.22 13.41 -23.42
N ASP A 709 -3.16 14.73 -23.54
CA ASP A 709 -4.25 15.63 -23.16
C ASP A 709 -5.39 15.65 -24.18
N ALA A 710 -5.13 15.24 -25.43
CA ALA A 710 -6.08 15.41 -26.52
C ALA A 710 -7.39 14.64 -26.27
N ASP A 711 -7.30 13.45 -25.68
CA ASP A 711 -8.45 12.63 -25.33
C ASP A 711 -9.29 13.27 -24.21
N GLU A 712 -8.65 13.85 -23.19
CA GLU A 712 -9.34 14.58 -22.11
C GLU A 712 -9.93 15.90 -22.60
N GLU A 713 -9.18 16.68 -23.37
CA GLU A 713 -9.67 17.93 -23.96
C GLU A 713 -10.87 17.68 -24.87
N ALA A 714 -10.86 16.59 -25.64
CA ALA A 714 -11.97 16.19 -26.50
C ALA A 714 -13.19 15.73 -25.69
N ALA A 715 -12.99 14.91 -24.65
CA ALA A 715 -14.08 14.43 -23.82
C ALA A 715 -14.83 15.55 -23.09
N TRP A 716 -14.11 16.60 -22.69
CA TRP A 716 -14.66 17.76 -22.00
C TRP A 716 -14.86 18.98 -22.93
N ALA A 717 -14.90 18.78 -24.25
CA ALA A 717 -15.01 19.88 -25.22
C ALA A 717 -16.37 20.59 -25.17
N ASP A 718 -17.45 19.84 -24.95
CA ASP A 718 -18.82 20.36 -24.89
C ASP A 718 -19.20 20.91 -23.50
N PHE A 719 -18.25 20.86 -22.56
CA PHE A 719 -18.42 21.32 -21.20
C PHE A 719 -18.62 22.83 -21.12
N LYS A 720 -19.73 23.28 -20.52
CA LYS A 720 -20.13 24.71 -20.50
C LYS A 720 -19.65 25.50 -19.29
N GLY A 721 -19.06 24.83 -18.28
CA GLY A 721 -18.55 25.47 -17.06
C GLY A 721 -17.14 26.05 -17.22
N LYS A 722 -16.66 26.77 -16.20
CA LYS A 722 -15.27 27.25 -16.16
C LYS A 722 -14.36 26.05 -15.88
N ARG A 723 -13.30 25.90 -16.69
CA ARG A 723 -12.26 24.88 -16.47
C ARG A 723 -11.03 25.44 -15.78
N VAL A 724 -10.50 24.72 -14.80
CA VAL A 724 -9.22 25.03 -14.14
C VAL A 724 -8.31 23.81 -14.26
N ASN A 725 -7.03 24.00 -14.59
CA ASN A 725 -6.05 22.91 -14.62
C ASN A 725 -4.89 23.30 -13.71
N LEU A 726 -4.84 22.72 -12.51
CA LEU A 726 -3.78 23.05 -11.56
C LEU A 726 -2.41 22.51 -11.99
N GLY A 727 -2.34 21.46 -12.80
CA GLY A 727 -1.08 20.99 -13.39
C GLY A 727 -0.49 22.00 -14.37
N ARG A 728 -1.32 22.70 -15.14
CA ARG A 728 -0.88 23.79 -16.04
C ARG A 728 -0.48 25.05 -15.28
N LEU A 729 -1.15 25.34 -14.16
CA LEU A 729 -0.86 26.49 -13.32
C LEU A 729 0.41 26.28 -12.47
N LEU A 730 0.40 25.22 -11.64
CA LEU A 730 1.43 24.95 -10.63
C LEU A 730 2.57 24.07 -11.14
N GLY A 731 2.42 23.41 -12.29
CA GLY A 731 3.32 22.37 -12.77
C GLY A 731 2.82 20.96 -12.44
N GLU A 732 3.47 19.97 -13.06
CA GLU A 732 3.19 18.55 -12.92
C GLU A 732 3.59 18.03 -11.53
N GLY A 733 2.61 17.97 -10.63
CA GLY A 733 2.75 17.47 -9.26
C GLY A 733 2.49 15.98 -9.08
N MET A 734 2.25 15.24 -10.17
CA MET A 734 1.99 13.80 -10.21
C MET A 734 0.88 13.41 -9.24
N GLY A 735 1.20 12.65 -8.18
CA GLY A 735 0.24 12.24 -7.16
C GLY A 735 -0.36 13.41 -6.37
N ALA A 736 0.36 14.52 -6.22
CA ALA A 736 -0.14 15.72 -5.56
C ALA A 736 -1.13 16.51 -6.42
N ALA A 737 -1.07 16.38 -7.76
CA ALA A 737 -1.86 17.20 -8.67
C ALA A 737 -3.38 16.97 -8.53
N ILE A 738 -3.81 15.71 -8.38
CA ILE A 738 -5.22 15.38 -8.14
C ILE A 738 -5.64 15.86 -6.76
N ALA A 739 -4.80 15.68 -5.75
CA ALA A 739 -5.08 16.13 -4.39
C ALA A 739 -5.30 17.65 -4.33
N TRP A 740 -4.45 18.44 -5.01
CA TRP A 740 -4.63 19.89 -5.11
C TRP A 740 -5.96 20.27 -5.75
N GLN A 741 -6.39 19.52 -6.77
CA GLN A 741 -7.66 19.79 -7.43
C GLN A 741 -8.86 19.43 -6.56
N CYS A 742 -8.82 18.30 -5.86
CA CYS A 742 -9.90 17.97 -4.93
C CYS A 742 -9.98 18.98 -3.78
N ALA A 743 -8.85 19.46 -3.25
CA ALA A 743 -8.83 20.51 -2.22
C ALA A 743 -9.38 21.85 -2.75
N ALA A 744 -8.95 22.28 -3.94
CA ALA A 744 -9.47 23.49 -4.58
C ALA A 744 -10.96 23.38 -4.95
N ALA A 745 -11.41 22.19 -5.37
CA ALA A 745 -12.81 21.92 -5.67
C ALA A 745 -13.67 21.99 -4.40
N ALA A 746 -13.21 21.41 -3.29
CA ALA A 746 -13.91 21.51 -2.01
C ALA A 746 -14.03 22.97 -1.55
N ASP A 747 -12.94 23.75 -1.62
CA ASP A 747 -12.94 25.19 -1.32
C ASP A 747 -13.92 25.98 -2.20
N LEU A 748 -13.93 25.71 -3.50
CA LEU A 748 -14.81 26.39 -4.44
C LEU A 748 -16.29 26.07 -4.17
N VAL A 749 -16.61 24.80 -3.90
CA VAL A 749 -17.97 24.36 -3.60
C VAL A 749 -18.46 25.03 -2.32
N ASP A 750 -17.63 25.08 -1.28
CA ASP A 750 -17.96 25.70 -0.01
C ASP A 750 -18.20 27.21 -0.14
N ARG A 751 -17.31 27.94 -0.83
CA ARG A 751 -17.44 29.41 -1.02
C ARG A 751 -18.58 29.80 -1.96
N SER A 752 -18.84 29.01 -3.00
CA SER A 752 -19.76 29.40 -4.09
C SER A 752 -21.12 28.73 -4.05
N GLY A 753 -21.26 27.61 -3.32
CA GLY A 753 -22.46 26.78 -3.30
C GLY A 753 -22.74 26.05 -4.63
N LYS A 754 -21.80 26.04 -5.57
CA LYS A 754 -21.92 25.37 -6.87
C LYS A 754 -21.17 24.04 -6.85
N PRO A 755 -21.66 23.00 -7.52
CA PRO A 755 -20.98 21.72 -7.54
C PRO A 755 -19.70 21.77 -8.38
N ALA A 756 -18.76 20.90 -8.06
CA ALA A 756 -17.50 20.74 -8.77
C ALA A 756 -17.26 19.27 -9.15
N VAL A 757 -16.62 19.07 -10.28
CA VAL A 757 -16.21 17.76 -10.79
C VAL A 757 -14.70 17.75 -10.95
N VAL A 758 -14.07 16.67 -10.50
CA VAL A 758 -12.64 16.43 -10.70
C VAL A 758 -12.48 15.06 -11.33
N SER A 759 -11.91 15.01 -12.53
CA SER A 759 -11.59 13.76 -13.22
C SER A 759 -10.10 13.44 -13.13
N ALA A 760 -9.72 12.18 -12.99
CA ALA A 760 -8.33 11.75 -13.06
C ALA A 760 -8.18 10.56 -14.01
N VAL A 761 -7.15 10.59 -14.85
CA VAL A 761 -6.76 9.47 -15.71
C VAL A 761 -5.31 9.12 -15.41
N GLY A 762 -5.08 7.85 -15.11
CA GLY A 762 -3.80 7.30 -14.72
C GLY A 762 -3.12 6.51 -15.86
N GLU A 763 -1.79 6.35 -15.77
CA GLU A 763 -1.01 5.44 -16.62
C GLU A 763 -1.16 3.96 -16.22
N ASN A 764 -1.78 3.69 -15.07
CA ASN A 764 -2.12 2.38 -14.53
C ASN A 764 -3.34 1.73 -15.20
N GLU A 765 -3.80 2.29 -16.33
CA GLU A 765 -4.97 1.83 -17.07
C GLU A 765 -6.31 2.11 -16.38
N GLN A 766 -6.34 3.10 -15.46
CA GLN A 766 -7.54 3.47 -14.69
C GLN A 766 -7.90 4.95 -14.82
N ALA A 767 -9.19 5.26 -14.75
CA ALA A 767 -9.71 6.62 -14.61
C ALA A 767 -10.85 6.68 -13.60
N GLY A 768 -11.05 7.86 -13.01
CA GLY A 768 -12.18 8.10 -12.13
C GLY A 768 -12.62 9.55 -12.12
N VAL A 769 -13.78 9.79 -11.53
CA VAL A 769 -14.35 11.12 -11.31
C VAL A 769 -14.88 11.21 -9.89
N VAL A 770 -14.68 12.35 -9.26
CA VAL A 770 -15.38 12.73 -8.04
C VAL A 770 -16.28 13.93 -8.29
N ILE A 771 -17.49 13.87 -7.73
CA ILE A 771 -18.48 14.95 -7.78
C ILE A 771 -18.68 15.48 -6.35
N LEU A 772 -18.47 16.78 -6.18
CA LEU A 772 -18.62 17.48 -4.90
C LEU A 772 -19.79 18.46 -4.98
N THR A 773 -20.66 18.46 -3.98
CA THR A 773 -21.85 19.31 -3.91
C THR A 773 -21.91 20.08 -2.58
N ALA A 774 -22.60 21.23 -2.60
CA ALA A 774 -22.83 22.00 -1.37
C ALA A 774 -23.87 21.31 -0.49
N ASN A 775 -23.77 21.48 0.83
CA ASN A 775 -24.71 20.88 1.77
C ASN A 775 -26.16 21.31 1.54
N GLY A 776 -27.10 20.36 1.57
CA GLY A 776 -28.54 20.62 1.69
C GLY A 776 -29.34 20.73 0.39
N ARG A 777 -28.91 20.09 -0.71
CA ARG A 777 -29.78 19.87 -1.88
C ARG A 777 -29.86 18.38 -2.18
N GLU A 778 -30.99 17.77 -1.81
CA GLU A 778 -31.49 16.52 -2.40
C GLU A 778 -31.89 16.74 -3.87
#